data_AF-A0A932TBR9-F1
#
_entry.id   AF-A0A932TBR9-F1
#
_cell.length_a   1.000
_cell.length_b   1.000
_cell.length_c   1.000
_cell.angle_alpha   90.00
_cell.angle_beta   90.00
_cell.angle_gamma   90.00
#
_symmetry.space_group_name_H-M   'P 1'
#
loop_
_entity.id
_entity.type
_entity.pdbx_description
1 polymer ?
#
loop_
_entity_poly.entity_id
_entity_poly.type
_entity_poly.pdbx_seq_one_letter_code
_entity_poly.pdbx_strand_id
1 'polypeptide(L)'
;MSHRQALMAARRLLVLALLLVGAAAATGQARTRLTFLAIQERVTSLQERLIGSTVGIRTGPNSGSGVIISAEGYVLTAAHVVSGPGRDCVVRLADGREFPGQSLGCNVQADFALVKFAAPAGVTVASLGDANTLRRGQWVVATGHPLGFHGQRPPVLRVGRVVAMPRPRSPDRPSARVITDAPLISGDSGGPLFDLDGRVVGIHAMVSSLGDQPEGVSLHTAINLARGVLEALKEPGMLTEAGPPAAVQERFTRGKEALEQGRAAEAVEHLRAVLNVDANDAMAWLLLGRAYARLGRTEGALTSLERAASLGFNDSPSLRTDGDLAGLARQPRFRLLLEQMDRWAGIPGVRRSAAEMRKAAASLPEVPLTGAVRLFSGSQEVAWGLVVSSEGDVLTKASELPEGEITCVLADGRRLPAVRQRTDEKWDVALLKVPGGEVEPVRFAPTAPEPAVGQWLLTPDEAGAVAAIGAVSVAKLAITDRGLGGSPPPGSGFMGVFLHDLDVEALRQAGIPGGVRLAVEPESPAAQAGVQTGDILYQVDALRVREANELVDYVSRKKPGERLVLRMVRGETRLERAIILGARPAGIQKRNLAIILSGDVSRMQGPFAEAFQHDTALKPSQMGGPVMNADGRCVGMNIARADRTATYALPAAVVQSIYQQLKSAARG
;
A
#
# COMPACT_ATOMS: atom_id res chain seq x y z
N MET A 1 38.36 -5.99 -7.96
CA MET A 1 37.44 -4.84 -8.17
C MET A 1 38.07 -3.90 -9.18
N SER A 2 37.34 -3.47 -10.20
CA SER A 2 37.91 -2.60 -11.23
C SER A 2 38.12 -1.18 -10.68
N HIS A 3 39.11 -0.47 -11.20
CA HIS A 3 39.44 0.91 -10.79
C HIS A 3 38.22 1.86 -10.88
N ARG A 4 37.25 1.57 -11.76
CA ARG A 4 35.96 2.26 -11.88
C ARG A 4 34.99 1.99 -10.72
N GLN A 5 34.94 0.76 -10.20
CA GLN A 5 34.10 0.41 -9.03
C GLN A 5 34.63 1.06 -7.75
N ALA A 6 35.96 1.12 -7.59
CA ALA A 6 36.60 1.83 -6.49
C ALA A 6 36.35 3.35 -6.57
N LEU A 7 36.41 3.94 -7.77
CA LEU A 7 36.09 5.36 -7.96
C LEU A 7 34.61 5.68 -7.69
N MET A 8 33.68 4.80 -8.07
CA MET A 8 32.25 4.97 -7.79
C MET A 8 31.94 4.82 -6.29
N ALA A 9 32.56 3.86 -5.61
CA ALA A 9 32.43 3.70 -4.16
C ALA A 9 33.03 4.90 -3.41
N ALA A 10 34.19 5.40 -3.85
CA ALA A 10 34.81 6.60 -3.30
C ALA A 10 33.97 7.86 -3.55
N ARG A 11 33.34 8.01 -4.73
CA ARG A 11 32.39 9.10 -5.02
C ARG A 11 31.14 9.01 -4.15
N ARG A 12 30.59 7.81 -3.91
CA ARG A 12 29.44 7.59 -3.01
C ARG A 12 29.77 7.94 -1.56
N LEU A 13 30.94 7.53 -1.07
CA LEU A 13 31.41 7.87 0.27
C LEU A 13 31.73 9.36 0.43
N LEU A 14 32.28 10.00 -0.61
CA LEU A 14 32.55 11.44 -0.62
C LEU A 14 31.26 12.27 -0.65
N VAL A 15 30.23 11.83 -1.39
CA VAL A 15 28.90 12.46 -1.37
C VAL A 15 28.24 12.27 0.00
N LEU A 16 28.34 11.08 0.60
CA LEU A 16 27.84 10.83 1.96
C LEU A 16 28.56 11.68 3.03
N ALA A 17 29.87 11.87 2.89
CA ALA A 17 30.67 12.70 3.78
C ALA A 17 30.43 14.21 3.57
N LEU A 18 30.24 14.68 2.33
CA LEU A 18 29.87 16.06 2.03
C LEU A 18 28.43 16.40 2.48
N LEU A 19 27.52 15.41 2.45
CA LEU A 19 26.17 15.53 3.04
C LEU A 19 26.22 15.65 4.57
N LEU A 20 27.23 15.07 5.24
CA LEU A 20 27.43 15.16 6.68
C LEU A 20 28.09 16.48 7.12
N VAL A 21 28.98 17.06 6.32
CA VAL A 21 29.68 18.33 6.66
C VAL A 21 28.85 19.58 6.28
N GLY A 22 28.00 19.51 5.26
CA GLY A 22 27.12 20.63 4.86
C GLY A 22 25.85 20.81 5.71
N ALA A 23 25.52 19.85 6.58
CA ALA A 23 24.27 19.84 7.33
C ALA A 23 24.15 20.99 8.34
N ALA A 24 25.27 21.52 8.86
CA ALA A 24 25.26 22.61 9.84
C ALA A 24 24.87 23.98 9.24
N ALA A 25 25.05 24.18 7.93
CA ALA A 25 24.76 25.45 7.23
C ALA A 25 23.53 25.39 6.29
N ALA A 26 22.92 24.22 6.13
CA ALA A 26 21.73 24.05 5.29
C ALA A 26 20.48 24.70 5.92
N THR A 27 19.73 25.47 5.12
CA THR A 27 18.41 25.99 5.52
C THR A 27 17.47 24.82 5.90
N GLY A 28 16.45 25.08 6.71
CA GLY A 28 15.48 24.04 7.11
C GLY A 28 14.81 23.33 5.92
N GLN A 29 14.65 24.05 4.80
CA GLN A 29 14.12 23.50 3.54
C GLN A 29 15.10 22.51 2.88
N ALA A 30 16.40 22.84 2.82
CA ALA A 30 17.42 21.95 2.26
C ALA A 30 17.55 20.65 3.07
N ARG A 31 17.48 20.72 4.41
CA ARG A 31 17.44 19.53 5.27
C ARG A 31 16.20 18.67 5.01
N THR A 32 15.03 19.30 4.85
CA THR A 32 13.77 18.59 4.56
C THR A 32 13.85 17.81 3.25
N ARG A 33 14.36 18.45 2.18
CA ARG A 33 14.59 17.81 0.88
C ARG A 33 15.50 16.58 1.00
N LEU A 34 16.66 16.75 1.66
CA LEU A 34 17.61 15.65 1.86
C LEU A 34 16.98 14.47 2.61
N THR A 35 16.15 14.72 3.62
CA THR A 35 15.45 13.66 4.35
C THR A 35 14.47 12.89 3.45
N PHE A 36 13.66 13.57 2.62
CA PHE A 36 12.79 12.89 1.66
C PHE A 36 13.59 12.02 0.68
N LEU A 37 14.67 12.55 0.11
CA LEU A 37 15.51 11.81 -0.83
C LEU A 37 16.18 10.61 -0.17
N ALA A 38 16.64 10.74 1.09
CA ALA A 38 17.20 9.62 1.85
C ALA A 38 16.16 8.53 2.10
N ILE A 39 14.91 8.88 2.40
CA ILE A 39 13.82 7.90 2.57
C ILE A 39 13.54 7.20 1.25
N GLN A 40 13.46 7.94 0.14
CA GLN A 40 13.29 7.35 -1.19
C GLN A 40 14.40 6.37 -1.53
N GLU A 41 15.67 6.79 -1.37
CA GLU A 41 16.83 5.93 -1.63
C GLU A 41 16.77 4.67 -0.75
N ARG A 42 16.40 4.83 0.52
CA ARG A 42 16.27 3.70 1.44
C ARG A 42 15.16 2.73 1.02
N VAL A 43 13.95 3.21 0.76
CA VAL A 43 12.83 2.35 0.32
C VAL A 43 13.18 1.65 -1.00
N THR A 44 13.72 2.40 -1.97
CA THR A 44 14.15 1.86 -3.27
C THR A 44 15.25 0.80 -3.11
N SER A 45 16.19 0.99 -2.17
CA SER A 45 17.24 -0.02 -1.90
C SER A 45 16.70 -1.30 -1.26
N LEU A 46 15.54 -1.22 -0.58
CA LEU A 46 14.94 -2.33 0.12
C LEU A 46 13.90 -3.08 -0.71
N GLN A 47 13.33 -2.46 -1.75
CA GLN A 47 12.13 -2.95 -2.45
C GLN A 47 12.22 -4.41 -2.90
N GLU A 48 13.32 -4.84 -3.54
CA GLU A 48 13.47 -6.23 -3.98
C GLU A 48 13.41 -7.24 -2.82
N ARG A 49 14.03 -6.90 -1.69
CA ARG A 49 14.02 -7.74 -0.49
C ARG A 49 12.63 -7.78 0.16
N LEU A 50 11.99 -6.61 0.29
CA LEU A 50 10.66 -6.53 0.91
C LEU A 50 9.63 -7.27 0.08
N ILE A 51 9.56 -7.00 -1.22
CA ILE A 51 8.65 -7.66 -2.17
C ILE A 51 8.96 -9.15 -2.24
N GLY A 52 10.24 -9.54 -2.37
CA GLY A 52 10.64 -10.94 -2.49
C GLY A 52 10.34 -11.80 -1.27
N SER A 53 10.30 -11.21 -0.07
CA SER A 53 9.92 -11.91 1.17
C SER A 53 8.42 -12.02 1.40
N THR A 54 7.61 -11.30 0.62
CA THR A 54 6.16 -11.28 0.75
C THR A 54 5.53 -12.28 -0.19
N VAL A 55 4.57 -13.04 0.34
CA VAL A 55 3.92 -14.13 -0.38
C VAL A 55 2.41 -13.97 -0.37
N GLY A 56 1.78 -14.62 -1.34
CA GLY A 56 0.36 -14.88 -1.34
C GLY A 56 0.02 -16.19 -0.62
N ILE A 57 -1.07 -16.21 0.12
CA ILE A 57 -1.60 -17.43 0.77
C ILE A 57 -3.05 -17.66 0.35
N ARG A 58 -3.36 -18.86 -0.17
CA ARG A 58 -4.72 -19.32 -0.45
C ARG A 58 -5.05 -20.55 0.40
N THR A 59 -6.11 -20.48 1.20
CA THR A 59 -6.57 -21.58 2.05
C THR A 59 -8.05 -21.82 1.81
N GLY A 60 -8.37 -22.77 0.92
CA GLY A 60 -9.74 -22.96 0.44
C GLY A 60 -10.29 -21.68 -0.20
N PRO A 61 -11.45 -21.16 0.25
CA PRO A 61 -12.04 -19.92 -0.28
C PRO A 61 -11.34 -18.65 0.22
N ASN A 62 -10.48 -18.75 1.24
CA ASN A 62 -9.81 -17.61 1.84
C ASN A 62 -8.51 -17.30 1.10
N SER A 63 -8.20 -16.02 0.96
CA SER A 63 -6.93 -15.56 0.43
C SER A 63 -6.41 -14.36 1.21
N GLY A 64 -5.09 -14.23 1.23
CA GLY A 64 -4.40 -13.15 1.90
C GLY A 64 -2.92 -13.12 1.55
N SER A 65 -2.14 -12.45 2.37
CA SER A 65 -0.70 -12.29 2.23
C SER A 65 0.04 -12.94 3.40
N GLY A 66 1.36 -13.06 3.27
CA GLY A 66 2.25 -13.56 4.31
C GLY A 66 3.67 -13.04 4.12
N VAL A 67 4.54 -13.32 5.10
CA VAL A 67 5.96 -12.98 5.05
C VAL A 67 6.83 -14.19 5.41
N ILE A 68 7.82 -14.49 4.57
CA ILE A 68 8.78 -15.56 4.79
C ILE A 68 9.80 -15.13 5.85
N ILE A 69 9.91 -15.91 6.92
CA ILE A 69 10.76 -15.60 8.08
C ILE A 69 11.89 -16.62 8.32
N SER A 70 11.94 -17.69 7.52
CA SER A 70 13.04 -18.67 7.55
C SER A 70 13.28 -19.25 6.17
N ALA A 71 14.56 -19.58 5.87
CA ALA A 71 14.96 -20.30 4.66
C ALA A 71 14.35 -21.72 4.59
N GLU A 72 13.89 -22.26 5.72
CA GLU A 72 13.16 -23.53 5.79
C GLU A 72 11.72 -23.43 5.27
N GLY A 73 11.23 -22.22 4.98
CA GLY A 73 9.88 -22.00 4.45
C GLY A 73 8.80 -21.77 5.51
N TYR A 74 9.16 -21.14 6.64
CA TYR A 74 8.19 -20.64 7.60
C TYR A 74 7.67 -19.26 7.17
N VAL A 75 6.34 -19.10 7.19
CA VAL A 75 5.64 -17.88 6.76
C VAL A 75 4.72 -17.41 7.86
N LEU A 76 4.85 -16.16 8.31
CA LEU A 76 3.85 -15.53 9.18
C LEU A 76 2.71 -14.96 8.33
N THR A 77 1.48 -15.08 8.83
CA THR A 77 0.26 -14.53 8.22
C THR A 77 -0.77 -14.22 9.30
N ALA A 78 -1.96 -13.77 8.90
CA ALA A 78 -3.09 -13.54 9.80
C ALA A 78 -3.86 -14.85 10.04
N ALA A 79 -4.42 -15.02 11.25
CA ALA A 79 -5.10 -16.27 11.61
C ALA A 79 -6.35 -16.51 10.76
N HIS A 80 -7.08 -15.44 10.41
CA HIS A 80 -8.28 -15.54 9.58
C HIS A 80 -7.98 -15.96 8.12
N VAL A 81 -6.76 -15.72 7.60
CA VAL A 81 -6.35 -16.13 6.25
C VAL A 81 -6.26 -17.65 6.11
N VAL A 82 -5.78 -18.32 7.17
CA VAL A 82 -5.64 -19.78 7.20
C VAL A 82 -6.85 -20.49 7.81
N SER A 83 -7.69 -19.78 8.56
CA SER A 83 -8.91 -20.32 9.17
C SER A 83 -8.67 -21.55 10.06
N GLY A 84 -7.56 -21.55 10.80
CA GLY A 84 -7.22 -22.56 11.78
C GLY A 84 -5.92 -23.33 11.47
N PRO A 85 -5.47 -24.18 12.40
CA PRO A 85 -4.27 -24.99 12.27
C PRO A 85 -4.50 -26.23 11.39
N GLY A 86 -3.43 -26.79 10.81
CA GLY A 86 -3.45 -28.04 10.04
C GLY A 86 -4.22 -27.95 8.72
N ARG A 87 -4.41 -26.74 8.18
CA ARG A 87 -5.13 -26.50 6.93
C ARG A 87 -4.15 -26.47 5.76
N ASP A 88 -4.41 -27.26 4.73
CA ASP A 88 -3.65 -27.19 3.49
C ASP A 88 -3.88 -25.84 2.79
N CYS A 89 -2.81 -25.27 2.28
CA CYS A 89 -2.82 -23.98 1.60
C CYS A 89 -1.85 -23.95 0.43
N VAL A 90 -1.98 -22.92 -0.41
CA VAL A 90 -1.03 -22.63 -1.49
C VAL A 90 -0.28 -21.35 -1.12
N VAL A 91 1.06 -21.43 -1.14
CA VAL A 91 1.97 -20.30 -0.97
C VAL A 91 2.47 -19.86 -2.34
N ARG A 92 2.20 -18.62 -2.73
CA ARG A 92 2.65 -18.02 -3.98
C ARG A 92 3.77 -17.02 -3.73
N LEU A 93 4.93 -17.23 -4.35
CA LEU A 93 6.08 -16.35 -4.25
C LEU A 93 5.91 -15.10 -5.14
N ALA A 94 6.72 -14.07 -4.89
CA ALA A 94 6.71 -12.82 -5.65
C ALA A 94 7.01 -13.01 -7.16
N ASP A 95 7.73 -14.07 -7.52
CA ASP A 95 8.00 -14.45 -8.92
C ASP A 95 6.84 -15.21 -9.60
N GLY A 96 5.75 -15.46 -8.86
CA GLY A 96 4.56 -16.14 -9.35
C GLY A 96 4.54 -17.65 -9.14
N ARG A 97 5.64 -18.29 -8.71
CA ARG A 97 5.64 -19.73 -8.44
C ARG A 97 4.77 -20.07 -7.23
N GLU A 98 4.05 -21.19 -7.32
CA GLU A 98 3.17 -21.68 -6.28
C GLU A 98 3.71 -22.97 -5.66
N PHE A 99 3.54 -23.11 -4.35
CA PHE A 99 3.98 -24.25 -3.56
C PHE A 99 2.86 -24.70 -2.63
N PRO A 100 2.64 -26.02 -2.47
CA PRO A 100 1.78 -26.51 -1.42
C PRO A 100 2.40 -26.18 -0.05
N GLY A 101 1.54 -25.83 0.90
CA GLY A 101 1.90 -25.57 2.29
C GLY A 101 0.79 -26.01 3.23
N GLN A 102 1.06 -25.85 4.52
CA GLN A 102 0.10 -26.17 5.57
C GLN A 102 0.19 -25.14 6.69
N SER A 103 -0.95 -24.75 7.25
CA SER A 103 -0.97 -23.95 8.47
C SER A 103 -0.56 -24.78 9.69
N LEU A 104 0.22 -24.18 10.57
CA LEU A 104 0.70 -24.78 11.81
C LEU A 104 -0.06 -24.14 12.97
N GLY A 105 0.64 -23.58 13.96
CA GLY A 105 0.02 -22.87 15.06
C GLY A 105 -0.66 -21.57 14.62
N CYS A 106 -1.74 -21.20 15.31
CA CYS A 106 -2.38 -19.90 15.12
C CYS A 106 -2.95 -19.33 16.43
N ASN A 107 -3.06 -18.01 16.50
CA ASN A 107 -3.68 -17.27 17.59
C ASN A 107 -4.77 -16.36 16.99
N VAL A 108 -6.03 -16.76 17.16
CA VAL A 108 -7.18 -16.04 16.59
C VAL A 108 -7.45 -14.71 17.31
N GLN A 109 -7.15 -14.62 18.60
CA GLN A 109 -7.37 -13.39 19.38
C GLN A 109 -6.43 -12.27 18.96
N ALA A 110 -5.15 -12.59 18.80
CA ALA A 110 -4.13 -11.66 18.32
C ALA A 110 -4.11 -11.55 16.79
N ASP A 111 -4.75 -12.48 16.08
CA ASP A 111 -4.85 -12.57 14.62
C ASP A 111 -3.48 -12.75 13.92
N PHE A 112 -2.79 -13.82 14.28
CA PHE A 112 -1.59 -14.28 13.56
C PHE A 112 -1.53 -15.81 13.48
N ALA A 113 -0.85 -16.33 12.46
CA ALA A 113 -0.62 -17.75 12.25
C ALA A 113 0.72 -18.00 11.56
N LEU A 114 1.18 -19.26 11.63
CA LEU A 114 2.35 -19.74 10.93
C LEU A 114 1.93 -20.73 9.84
N VAL A 115 2.58 -20.65 8.69
CA VAL A 115 2.44 -21.58 7.57
C VAL A 115 3.82 -22.17 7.27
N LYS A 116 3.85 -23.44 6.87
CA LYS A 116 5.05 -24.12 6.39
C LYS A 116 4.88 -24.55 4.94
N PHE A 117 5.88 -24.27 4.12
CA PHE A 117 5.98 -24.80 2.75
C PHE A 117 7.41 -25.29 2.45
N ALA A 118 7.57 -26.00 1.34
CA ALA A 118 8.88 -26.43 0.86
C ALA A 118 9.54 -25.29 0.06
N ALA A 119 10.29 -24.42 0.75
CA ALA A 119 10.90 -23.26 0.12
C ALA A 119 12.02 -23.65 -0.87
N PRO A 120 12.08 -22.99 -2.05
CA PRO A 120 13.20 -23.18 -2.97
C PRO A 120 14.49 -22.59 -2.40
N ALA A 121 15.64 -23.10 -2.86
CA ALA A 121 16.94 -22.55 -2.52
C ALA A 121 17.04 -21.07 -2.92
N GLY A 122 17.62 -20.24 -2.05
CA GLY A 122 17.79 -18.81 -2.30
C GLY A 122 16.53 -17.97 -2.11
N VAL A 123 15.48 -18.51 -1.47
CA VAL A 123 14.29 -17.74 -1.12
C VAL A 123 14.66 -16.50 -0.27
N THR A 124 14.01 -15.36 -0.55
CA THR A 124 14.21 -14.14 0.23
C THR A 124 13.52 -14.25 1.58
N VAL A 125 14.26 -13.99 2.66
CA VAL A 125 13.78 -14.09 4.04
C VAL A 125 13.78 -12.70 4.68
N ALA A 126 12.69 -12.36 5.37
CA ALA A 126 12.59 -11.15 6.19
C ALA A 126 13.10 -11.39 7.61
N SER A 127 13.73 -10.37 8.19
CA SER A 127 14.08 -10.36 9.61
C SER A 127 12.95 -9.78 10.44
N LEU A 128 12.72 -10.32 11.64
CA LEU A 128 11.76 -9.75 12.59
C LEU A 128 12.37 -8.55 13.32
N GLY A 129 11.59 -7.49 13.44
CA GLY A 129 11.94 -6.29 14.20
C GLY A 129 11.29 -6.31 15.58
N ASP A 130 11.02 -5.11 16.09
CA ASP A 130 10.32 -4.89 17.34
C ASP A 130 9.34 -3.72 17.14
N ALA A 131 8.10 -3.86 17.58
CA ALA A 131 7.04 -2.87 17.42
C ALA A 131 7.08 -1.76 18.49
N ASN A 132 7.65 -2.01 19.67
CA ASN A 132 7.74 -1.02 20.78
C ASN A 132 8.65 0.19 20.44
N THR A 133 9.39 -0.01 19.38
CA THR A 133 10.35 0.83 18.67
C THR A 133 9.72 1.99 17.93
N LEU A 134 8.52 1.73 17.40
CA LEU A 134 7.88 2.63 16.47
C LEU A 134 7.51 3.96 17.17
N ARG A 135 7.46 5.04 16.38
CA ARG A 135 7.00 6.36 16.83
C ARG A 135 5.90 6.88 15.96
N ARG A 136 5.03 7.71 16.56
CA ARG A 136 4.09 8.51 15.81
C ARG A 136 4.83 9.37 14.77
N GLY A 137 4.42 9.27 13.50
CA GLY A 137 5.06 9.91 12.36
C GLY A 137 6.20 9.11 11.73
N GLN A 138 6.69 8.03 12.35
CA GLN A 138 7.77 7.23 11.75
C GLN A 138 7.31 6.60 10.43
N TRP A 139 8.20 6.65 9.43
CA TRP A 139 7.98 6.00 8.14
C TRP A 139 8.04 4.48 8.23
N VAL A 140 7.12 3.83 7.53
CA VAL A 140 6.97 2.39 7.44
C VAL A 140 6.60 2.00 6.02
N VAL A 141 6.88 0.76 5.66
CA VAL A 141 6.56 0.20 4.33
C VAL A 141 5.64 -1.00 4.52
N ALA A 142 4.51 -1.02 3.82
CA ALA A 142 3.60 -2.16 3.77
C ALA A 142 3.74 -2.87 2.42
N THR A 143 3.69 -4.20 2.43
CA THR A 143 3.64 -5.00 1.20
C THR A 143 2.56 -6.07 1.32
N GLY A 144 1.90 -6.40 0.22
CA GLY A 144 0.85 -7.43 0.22
C GLY A 144 0.24 -7.62 -1.16
N HIS A 145 -0.78 -8.47 -1.21
CA HIS A 145 -1.58 -8.76 -2.39
C HIS A 145 -2.99 -8.16 -2.24
N PRO A 146 -3.16 -6.84 -2.45
CA PRO A 146 -4.46 -6.20 -2.32
C PRO A 146 -5.46 -6.82 -3.30
N LEU A 147 -6.66 -7.14 -2.85
CA LEU A 147 -7.71 -7.84 -3.60
C LEU A 147 -7.34 -9.27 -4.06
N GLY A 148 -6.26 -9.84 -3.51
CA GLY A 148 -5.79 -11.18 -3.83
C GLY A 148 -4.75 -11.21 -4.96
N PHE A 149 -4.54 -12.40 -5.50
CA PHE A 149 -3.46 -12.64 -6.44
C PHE A 149 -3.84 -12.25 -7.87
N HIS A 150 -2.92 -11.58 -8.54
CA HIS A 150 -3.01 -11.32 -9.98
C HIS A 150 -1.80 -11.96 -10.66
N GLY A 151 -2.00 -12.60 -11.82
CA GLY A 151 -0.96 -13.36 -12.52
C GLY A 151 0.32 -12.56 -12.77
N GLN A 152 0.20 -11.26 -13.04
CA GLN A 152 1.33 -10.41 -13.44
C GLN A 152 1.68 -9.30 -12.44
N ARG A 153 1.00 -9.23 -11.29
CA ARG A 153 1.27 -8.18 -10.29
C ARG A 153 2.07 -8.76 -9.12
N PRO A 154 3.29 -8.26 -8.86
CA PRO A 154 4.04 -8.64 -7.67
C PRO A 154 3.34 -8.12 -6.40
N PRO A 155 3.75 -8.53 -5.20
CA PRO A 155 3.37 -7.86 -3.97
C PRO A 155 3.55 -6.34 -4.08
N VAL A 156 2.51 -5.58 -3.70
CA VAL A 156 2.45 -4.13 -3.90
C VAL A 156 3.08 -3.40 -2.71
N LEU A 157 4.14 -2.64 -2.96
CA LEU A 157 4.81 -1.80 -1.96
C LEU A 157 4.11 -0.46 -1.76
N ARG A 158 3.83 -0.09 -0.51
CA ARG A 158 3.20 1.18 -0.13
C ARG A 158 3.92 1.82 1.04
N VAL A 159 4.07 3.13 1.02
CA VAL A 159 4.80 3.89 2.05
C VAL A 159 3.80 4.63 2.93
N GLY A 160 3.92 4.48 4.24
CA GLY A 160 3.09 5.20 5.20
C GLY A 160 3.86 5.67 6.42
N ARG A 161 3.12 6.20 7.38
CA ARG A 161 3.55 6.72 8.66
C ARG A 161 2.76 6.05 9.77
N VAL A 162 3.42 5.85 10.90
CA VAL A 162 2.79 5.36 12.12
C VAL A 162 1.89 6.46 12.69
N VAL A 163 0.60 6.19 12.79
CA VAL A 163 -0.41 7.11 13.32
C VAL A 163 -0.55 6.95 14.83
N ALA A 164 -0.50 5.70 15.31
CA ALA A 164 -0.54 5.37 16.72
C ALA A 164 0.18 4.05 17.01
N MET A 165 0.66 3.96 18.25
CA MET A 165 1.42 2.84 18.78
C MET A 165 0.53 1.85 19.53
N PRO A 166 0.98 0.59 19.70
CA PRO A 166 0.29 -0.35 20.55
C PRO A 166 0.21 0.21 21.96
N ARG A 167 -1.01 0.42 22.46
CA ARG A 167 -1.27 0.59 23.89
C ARG A 167 -2.05 -0.63 24.34
N PRO A 168 -1.61 -1.38 25.36
CA PRO A 168 -2.45 -2.40 25.96
C PRO A 168 -3.73 -1.72 26.45
N ARG A 169 -4.87 -2.08 25.85
CA ARG A 169 -6.19 -1.59 26.26
C ARG A 169 -6.74 -2.60 27.27
N SER A 170 -6.34 -2.47 28.54
CA SER A 170 -6.85 -3.30 29.64
C SER A 170 -6.40 -4.78 29.59
N PRO A 171 -6.37 -5.49 30.74
CA PRO A 171 -6.16 -6.94 30.81
C PRO A 171 -7.10 -7.76 29.91
N ASP A 172 -8.31 -7.24 29.62
CA ASP A 172 -9.36 -7.95 28.88
C ASP A 172 -9.34 -7.73 27.36
N ARG A 173 -8.52 -6.80 26.84
CA ARG A 173 -8.31 -6.60 25.39
C ARG A 173 -6.83 -6.36 25.08
N PRO A 174 -6.00 -7.41 25.24
CA PRO A 174 -4.55 -7.36 25.09
C PRO A 174 -4.02 -7.02 23.69
N SER A 175 -4.83 -7.01 22.62
CA SER A 175 -4.29 -6.91 21.25
C SER A 175 -3.58 -5.58 20.98
N ALA A 176 -2.26 -5.59 21.15
CA ALA A 176 -1.33 -4.52 20.83
C ALA A 176 -1.36 -4.29 19.30
N ARG A 177 -2.03 -3.21 18.87
CA ARG A 177 -2.12 -2.84 17.44
C ARG A 177 -1.19 -1.67 17.12
N VAL A 178 -0.40 -1.81 16.08
CA VAL A 178 0.23 -0.66 15.39
C VAL A 178 -0.81 -0.08 14.44
N ILE A 179 -0.96 1.24 14.42
CA ILE A 179 -1.87 1.93 13.50
C ILE A 179 -1.03 2.78 12.56
N THR A 180 -1.23 2.63 11.25
CA THR A 180 -0.53 3.39 10.20
C THR A 180 -1.51 4.03 9.24
N ASP A 181 -1.03 4.96 8.41
CA ASP A 181 -1.75 5.45 7.23
C ASP A 181 -1.33 4.78 5.91
N ALA A 182 -0.39 3.81 5.95
CA ALA A 182 -0.09 2.98 4.80
C ALA A 182 -1.39 2.30 4.30
N PRO A 183 -1.83 2.54 3.06
CA PRO A 183 -3.14 2.10 2.60
C PRO A 183 -3.20 0.58 2.44
N LEU A 184 -4.15 -0.07 3.09
CA LEU A 184 -4.41 -1.51 2.95
C LEU A 184 -5.86 -1.77 2.55
N ILE A 185 -6.12 -2.93 1.97
CA ILE A 185 -7.46 -3.44 1.63
C ILE A 185 -7.52 -4.96 1.83
N SER A 186 -8.69 -5.58 1.64
CA SER A 186 -8.83 -7.05 1.63
C SER A 186 -7.74 -7.70 0.77
N GLY A 187 -7.23 -8.86 1.15
CA GLY A 187 -6.09 -9.53 0.48
C GLY A 187 -4.71 -9.12 1.02
N ASP A 188 -4.56 -7.91 1.57
CA ASP A 188 -3.34 -7.54 2.29
C ASP A 188 -3.17 -8.24 3.63
N SER A 189 -4.28 -8.72 4.23
CA SER A 189 -4.28 -9.41 5.52
C SER A 189 -3.21 -10.49 5.60
N GLY A 190 -2.43 -10.48 6.68
CA GLY A 190 -1.29 -11.37 6.89
C GLY A 190 0.04 -10.88 6.29
N GLY A 191 0.01 -9.86 5.44
CA GLY A 191 1.22 -9.25 4.88
C GLY A 191 2.05 -8.49 5.93
N PRO A 192 3.34 -8.22 5.64
CA PRO A 192 4.24 -7.55 6.58
C PRO A 192 4.16 -6.02 6.51
N LEU A 193 4.19 -5.40 7.69
CA LEU A 193 4.59 -4.01 7.89
C LEU A 193 6.07 -3.97 8.27
N PHE A 194 6.87 -3.20 7.53
CA PHE A 194 8.30 -3.03 7.74
C PHE A 194 8.66 -1.64 8.28
N ASP A 195 9.71 -1.58 9.09
CA ASP A 195 10.43 -0.33 9.33
C ASP A 195 11.37 0.02 8.15
N LEU A 196 12.01 1.19 8.20
CA LEU A 196 13.00 1.60 7.19
C LEU A 196 14.33 0.83 7.28
N ASP A 197 14.47 -0.15 8.17
CA ASP A 197 15.56 -1.14 8.14
C ASP A 197 15.16 -2.46 7.46
N GLY A 198 13.90 -2.52 7.00
CA GLY A 198 13.29 -3.68 6.37
C GLY A 198 13.12 -4.84 7.32
N ARG A 199 12.90 -4.56 8.61
CA ARG A 199 12.52 -5.55 9.62
C ARG A 199 11.00 -5.52 9.79
N VAL A 200 10.39 -6.70 9.95
CA VAL A 200 8.94 -6.82 10.14
C VAL A 200 8.59 -6.29 11.53
N VAL A 201 7.77 -5.25 11.62
CA VAL A 201 7.29 -4.63 12.86
C VAL A 201 5.80 -4.87 13.12
N GLY A 202 5.07 -5.41 12.13
CA GLY A 202 3.71 -5.86 12.32
C GLY A 202 3.20 -6.76 11.19
N ILE A 203 2.07 -7.42 11.45
CA ILE A 203 1.32 -8.24 10.49
C ILE A 203 -0.01 -7.55 10.20
N HIS A 204 -0.34 -7.32 8.94
CA HIS A 204 -1.58 -6.69 8.51
C HIS A 204 -2.78 -7.49 9.03
N ALA A 205 -3.66 -6.88 9.81
CA ALA A 205 -4.77 -7.58 10.45
C ALA A 205 -6.13 -7.05 9.99
N MET A 206 -6.31 -5.73 10.02
CA MET A 206 -7.61 -5.12 9.74
C MET A 206 -7.44 -3.72 9.15
N VAL A 207 -8.44 -3.30 8.39
CA VAL A 207 -8.57 -1.93 7.88
C VAL A 207 -9.71 -1.25 8.60
N SER A 208 -9.52 0.00 9.02
CA SER A 208 -10.59 0.81 9.61
C SER A 208 -10.80 2.10 8.81
N SER A 209 -12.04 2.38 8.47
CA SER A 209 -12.49 3.70 8.00
C SER A 209 -12.90 4.54 9.21
N LEU A 210 -12.13 5.57 9.54
CA LEU A 210 -12.53 6.57 10.54
C LEU A 210 -13.14 7.77 9.81
N GLY A 211 -14.47 7.88 9.81
CA GLY A 211 -15.22 9.03 9.28
C GLY A 211 -15.02 9.30 7.79
N ASP A 212 -15.15 10.57 7.38
CA ASP A 212 -15.01 11.07 5.99
C ASP A 212 -13.56 11.15 5.47
N GLN A 213 -12.63 10.37 6.03
CA GLN A 213 -11.22 10.39 5.63
C GLN A 213 -10.96 9.33 4.55
N PRO A 214 -10.75 9.71 3.26
CA PRO A 214 -10.67 8.74 2.15
C PRO A 214 -9.51 7.75 2.24
N GLU A 215 -8.51 8.01 3.09
CA GLU A 215 -7.33 7.16 3.29
C GLU A 215 -7.46 6.19 4.47
N GLY A 216 -8.40 6.43 5.40
CA GLY A 216 -8.61 5.62 6.60
C GLY A 216 -7.37 5.43 7.48
N VAL A 217 -7.34 4.34 8.25
CA VAL A 217 -6.15 3.82 8.92
C VAL A 217 -6.07 2.31 8.76
N SER A 218 -4.85 1.79 8.85
CA SER A 218 -4.55 0.37 8.77
C SER A 218 -4.04 -0.13 10.12
N LEU A 219 -4.57 -1.26 10.58
CA LEU A 219 -4.23 -1.87 11.85
C LEU A 219 -3.40 -3.13 11.62
N HIS A 220 -2.32 -3.23 12.39
CA HIS A 220 -1.37 -4.32 12.32
C HIS A 220 -1.20 -4.94 13.68
N THR A 221 -1.20 -6.26 13.74
CA THR A 221 -0.76 -7.00 14.92
C THR A 221 0.71 -6.71 15.16
N ALA A 222 1.07 -6.22 16.34
CA ALA A 222 2.47 -5.97 16.68
C ALA A 222 3.29 -7.27 16.57
N ILE A 223 4.44 -7.21 15.89
CA ILE A 223 5.24 -8.41 15.61
C ILE A 223 5.69 -9.14 16.88
N ASN A 224 5.84 -8.40 18.00
CA ASN A 224 6.28 -8.93 19.29
C ASN A 224 5.38 -10.06 19.78
N LEU A 225 4.07 -10.01 19.48
CA LEU A 225 3.13 -11.05 19.88
C LEU A 225 3.45 -12.40 19.21
N ALA A 226 3.70 -12.39 17.90
CA ALA A 226 4.08 -13.61 17.16
C ALA A 226 5.52 -14.05 17.49
N ARG A 227 6.44 -13.08 17.61
CA ARG A 227 7.86 -13.34 17.93
C ARG A 227 8.02 -14.07 19.27
N GLY A 228 7.25 -13.69 20.28
CA GLY A 228 7.33 -14.28 21.62
C GLY A 228 6.89 -15.74 21.71
N VAL A 229 6.13 -16.24 20.73
CA VAL A 229 5.59 -17.62 20.72
C VAL A 229 5.97 -18.40 19.46
N LEU A 230 7.04 -17.98 18.77
CA LEU A 230 7.38 -18.51 17.45
C LEU A 230 7.68 -20.02 17.45
N GLU A 231 8.36 -20.52 18.48
CA GLU A 231 8.62 -21.97 18.59
C GLU A 231 7.33 -22.76 18.83
N ALA A 232 6.41 -22.25 19.65
CA ALA A 232 5.12 -22.89 19.88
C ALA A 232 4.23 -22.86 18.62
N LEU A 233 4.37 -21.85 17.76
CA LEU A 233 3.68 -21.78 16.47
C LEU A 233 4.10 -22.85 15.46
N LYS A 234 5.26 -23.52 15.65
CA LYS A 234 5.72 -24.58 14.74
C LYS A 234 4.90 -25.87 14.91
N GLU A 235 4.25 -26.05 16.06
CA GLU A 235 3.34 -27.16 16.29
C GLU A 235 1.92 -26.79 15.84
N PRO A 236 1.24 -27.64 15.04
CA PRO A 236 -0.16 -27.41 14.70
C PRO A 236 -1.05 -27.31 15.93
N GLY A 237 -1.71 -26.17 16.12
CA GLY A 237 -2.56 -25.95 17.28
C GLY A 237 -3.11 -24.55 17.41
N MET A 238 -4.09 -24.42 18.31
CA MET A 238 -4.63 -23.12 18.72
C MET A 238 -3.85 -22.61 19.93
N LEU A 239 -3.24 -21.44 19.80
CA LEU A 239 -2.58 -20.73 20.89
C LEU A 239 -3.55 -19.72 21.48
N THR A 240 -3.66 -19.72 22.80
CA THR A 240 -4.26 -18.64 23.58
C THR A 240 -3.19 -17.65 23.98
N GLU A 241 -3.50 -16.35 24.05
CA GLU A 241 -2.56 -15.38 24.63
C GLU A 241 -2.33 -15.72 26.11
N ALA A 242 -1.14 -16.20 26.45
CA ALA A 242 -0.61 -16.00 27.77
C ALA A 242 0.00 -14.59 27.79
N GLY A 243 -0.59 -13.67 28.56
CA GLY A 243 0.09 -12.41 28.84
C GLY A 243 1.46 -12.67 29.51
N PRO A 244 2.36 -11.68 29.56
CA PRO A 244 3.53 -11.80 30.42
C PRO A 244 3.07 -12.21 31.83
N PRO A 245 3.82 -13.08 32.55
CA PRO A 245 3.40 -13.53 33.87
C PRO A 245 2.99 -12.33 34.72
N ALA A 246 1.84 -12.38 35.41
CA ALA A 246 1.30 -11.23 36.14
C ALA A 246 2.35 -10.53 37.03
N ALA A 247 3.27 -11.31 37.61
CA ALA A 247 4.39 -10.83 38.39
C ALA A 247 5.39 -9.94 37.61
N VAL A 248 5.65 -10.22 36.32
CA VAL A 248 6.51 -9.40 35.46
C VAL A 248 5.81 -8.08 35.14
N GLN A 249 4.52 -8.13 34.82
CA GLN A 249 3.72 -6.93 34.55
C GLN A 249 3.61 -6.05 35.79
N GLU A 250 3.42 -6.65 36.97
CA GLU A 250 3.39 -5.95 38.25
C GLU A 250 4.75 -5.29 38.54
N ARG A 251 5.86 -6.02 38.36
CA ARG A 251 7.22 -5.46 38.53
C ARG A 251 7.48 -4.30 37.58
N PHE A 252 7.08 -4.41 36.32
CA PHE A 252 7.21 -3.31 35.37
C PHE A 252 6.43 -2.07 35.84
N THR A 253 5.18 -2.26 36.26
CA THR A 253 4.34 -1.17 36.80
C THR A 253 4.97 -0.54 38.04
N ARG A 254 5.42 -1.33 39.01
CA ARG A 254 6.11 -0.83 40.21
C ARG A 254 7.39 -0.08 39.87
N GLY A 255 8.19 -0.58 38.93
CA GLY A 255 9.41 0.09 38.48
C GLY A 255 9.13 1.44 37.84
N LYS A 256 8.07 1.53 37.03
CA LYS A 256 7.60 2.78 36.44
C LYS A 256 7.11 3.77 37.50
N GLU A 257 6.25 3.33 38.42
CA GLU A 257 5.71 4.16 39.51
C GLU A 257 6.81 4.66 40.45
N ALA A 258 7.77 3.79 40.79
CA ALA A 258 8.95 4.17 41.58
C ALA A 258 9.75 5.27 40.89
N LEU A 259 9.93 5.17 39.57
CA LEU A 259 10.59 6.22 38.80
C LEU A 259 9.77 7.51 38.79
N GLU A 260 8.46 7.46 38.57
CA GLU A 260 7.58 8.64 38.60
C GLU A 260 7.60 9.35 39.97
N GLN A 261 7.76 8.59 41.06
CA GLN A 261 7.82 9.10 42.44
C GLN A 261 9.23 9.50 42.92
N GLY A 262 10.25 9.51 42.05
CA GLY A 262 11.61 9.90 42.43
C GLY A 262 12.46 8.79 43.05
N ARG A 263 11.91 7.59 43.26
CA ARG A 263 12.57 6.44 43.90
C ARG A 263 13.41 5.64 42.89
N ALA A 264 14.43 6.29 42.33
CA ALA A 264 15.21 5.73 41.22
C ALA A 264 15.96 4.43 41.55
N ALA A 265 16.42 4.24 42.79
CA ALA A 265 17.08 3.00 43.20
C ALA A 265 16.14 1.78 43.18
N GLU A 266 14.90 1.95 43.63
CA GLU A 266 13.87 0.91 43.61
C GLU A 266 13.40 0.64 42.18
N ALA A 267 13.29 1.68 41.34
CA ALA A 267 13.00 1.51 39.92
C ALA A 267 14.05 0.62 39.23
N VAL A 268 15.35 0.81 39.53
CA VAL A 268 16.42 -0.05 38.99
C VAL A 268 16.22 -1.51 39.36
N GLU A 269 15.85 -1.81 40.62
CA GLU A 269 15.62 -3.17 41.09
C GLU A 269 14.49 -3.86 40.32
N HIS A 270 13.32 -3.21 40.27
CA HIS A 270 12.16 -3.73 39.57
C HIS A 270 12.40 -3.91 38.06
N LEU A 271 13.00 -2.92 37.40
CA LEU A 271 13.24 -2.97 35.95
C LEU A 271 14.32 -3.99 35.58
N ARG A 272 15.36 -4.19 36.40
CA ARG A 272 16.30 -5.30 36.22
C ARG A 272 15.62 -6.65 36.39
N ALA A 273 14.72 -6.78 37.35
CA ALA A 273 13.97 -8.01 37.54
C ALA A 273 13.04 -8.33 36.36
N VAL A 274 12.48 -7.31 35.69
CA VAL A 274 11.78 -7.47 34.41
C VAL A 274 12.75 -7.95 33.33
N LEU A 275 13.90 -7.27 33.17
CA LEU A 275 14.89 -7.58 32.14
C LEU A 275 15.60 -8.94 32.32
N ASN A 276 15.61 -9.48 33.53
CA ASN A 276 16.06 -10.86 33.78
C ASN A 276 15.08 -11.91 33.23
N VAL A 277 13.80 -11.55 33.07
CA VAL A 277 12.78 -12.42 32.47
C VAL A 277 12.66 -12.14 30.97
N ASP A 278 12.62 -10.87 30.58
CA ASP A 278 12.60 -10.43 29.19
C ASP A 278 13.70 -9.40 28.91
N ALA A 279 14.88 -9.88 28.53
CA ALA A 279 16.03 -9.04 28.20
C ALA A 279 15.83 -8.20 26.92
N ASN A 280 14.74 -8.43 26.17
CA ASN A 280 14.41 -7.73 24.94
C ASN A 280 13.32 -6.67 25.14
N ASP A 281 12.88 -6.39 26.37
CA ASP A 281 11.94 -5.30 26.65
C ASP A 281 12.64 -3.93 26.52
N ALA A 282 12.50 -3.32 25.34
CA ALA A 282 13.06 -2.01 25.03
C ALA A 282 12.58 -0.90 25.98
N MET A 283 11.35 -0.97 26.48
CA MET A 283 10.80 0.04 27.38
C MET A 283 11.37 -0.11 28.79
N ALA A 284 11.55 -1.35 29.27
CA ALA A 284 12.22 -1.59 30.54
C ALA A 284 13.67 -1.10 30.50
N TRP A 285 14.39 -1.28 29.38
CA TRP A 285 15.72 -0.70 29.17
C TRP A 285 15.72 0.83 29.16
N LEU A 286 14.72 1.48 28.53
CA LEU A 286 14.56 2.94 28.56
C LEU A 286 14.39 3.45 30.00
N LEU A 287 13.41 2.89 30.72
CA LEU A 287 13.11 3.31 32.09
C LEU A 287 14.31 3.05 33.01
N LEU A 288 15.05 1.96 32.78
CA LEU A 288 16.29 1.67 33.51
C LEU A 288 17.37 2.72 33.20
N GLY A 289 17.49 3.15 31.95
CA GLY A 289 18.37 4.24 31.54
C GLY A 289 18.07 5.56 32.26
N ARG A 290 16.78 5.92 32.35
CA ARG A 290 16.31 7.10 33.12
C ARG A 290 16.61 6.96 34.62
N ALA A 291 16.35 5.79 35.19
CA ALA A 291 16.64 5.52 36.60
C ALA A 291 18.14 5.64 36.91
N TYR A 292 19.01 5.13 36.03
CA TYR A 292 20.45 5.31 36.16
C TYR A 292 20.91 6.76 36.01
N ALA A 293 20.31 7.50 35.08
CA ALA A 293 20.64 8.91 34.90
C ALA A 293 20.34 9.72 36.17
N ARG A 294 19.19 9.48 36.82
CA ARG A 294 18.84 10.10 38.11
C ARG A 294 19.81 9.76 39.25
N LEU A 295 20.37 8.56 39.23
CA LEU A 295 21.37 8.12 40.21
C LEU A 295 22.79 8.60 39.88
N GLY A 296 22.98 9.40 38.84
CA GLY A 296 24.31 9.84 38.39
C GLY A 296 25.16 8.74 37.75
N ARG A 297 24.56 7.59 37.38
CA ARG A 297 25.25 6.43 36.81
C ARG A 297 25.31 6.54 35.28
N THR A 298 26.15 7.43 34.77
CA THR A 298 26.22 7.78 33.33
C THR A 298 26.44 6.59 32.40
N GLU A 299 27.41 5.72 32.66
CA GLU A 299 27.69 4.58 31.78
C GLU A 299 26.54 3.57 31.75
N GLY A 300 25.91 3.32 32.91
CA GLY A 300 24.73 2.46 33.01
C GLY A 300 23.54 3.05 32.24
N ALA A 301 23.35 4.37 32.32
CA ALA A 301 22.30 5.07 31.60
C ALA A 301 22.51 4.99 30.08
N LEU A 302 23.71 5.33 29.59
CA LEU A 302 24.05 5.27 28.15
C LEU A 302 23.89 3.85 27.60
N THR A 303 24.43 2.85 28.30
CA THR A 303 24.33 1.44 27.88
C THR A 303 22.88 0.97 27.83
N SER A 304 22.06 1.36 28.80
CA SER A 304 20.64 1.00 28.83
C SER A 304 19.85 1.69 27.72
N LEU A 305 20.15 2.96 27.42
CA LEU A 305 19.52 3.72 26.33
C LEU A 305 19.94 3.21 24.95
N GLU A 306 21.22 2.89 24.76
CA GLU A 306 21.74 2.25 23.55
C GLU A 306 21.14 0.85 23.38
N ARG A 307 21.00 0.09 24.47
CA ARG A 307 20.34 -1.22 24.42
C ARG A 307 18.86 -1.07 24.05
N ALA A 308 18.14 -0.12 24.68
CA ALA A 308 16.78 0.21 24.31
C ALA A 308 16.68 0.56 22.82
N ALA A 309 17.57 1.40 22.30
CA ALA A 309 17.60 1.78 20.90
C ALA A 309 18.02 0.64 19.96
N SER A 310 18.90 -0.27 20.38
CA SER A 310 19.24 -1.48 19.61
C SER A 310 18.08 -2.47 19.54
N LEU A 311 17.25 -2.50 20.59
CA LEU A 311 15.94 -3.16 20.63
C LEU A 311 14.84 -2.28 20.00
N GLY A 312 15.26 -1.17 19.38
CA GLY A 312 14.58 -0.26 18.48
C GLY A 312 13.84 0.91 19.11
N PHE A 313 13.92 1.16 20.42
CA PHE A 313 13.41 2.42 20.99
C PHE A 313 13.96 3.63 20.21
N ASN A 314 13.10 4.39 19.54
CA ASN A 314 13.49 5.48 18.65
C ASN A 314 12.80 6.84 18.93
N ASP A 315 12.75 7.36 20.19
CA ASP A 315 12.15 8.67 20.55
C ASP A 315 13.18 9.77 20.84
N SER A 316 13.96 10.18 19.86
CA SER A 316 14.93 11.25 20.09
C SER A 316 14.31 12.56 20.61
N PRO A 317 13.12 13.04 20.19
CA PRO A 317 12.49 14.21 20.80
C PRO A 317 12.22 14.03 22.29
N SER A 318 11.57 12.93 22.69
CA SER A 318 11.27 12.70 24.11
C SER A 318 12.56 12.60 24.93
N LEU A 319 13.59 11.89 24.43
CA LEU A 319 14.88 11.81 25.10
C LEU A 319 15.59 13.17 25.23
N ARG A 320 15.45 14.07 24.24
CA ARG A 320 16.03 15.42 24.26
C ARG A 320 15.37 16.31 25.32
N THR A 321 14.07 16.15 25.54
CA THR A 321 13.28 16.94 26.50
C THR A 321 13.12 16.28 27.86
N ASP A 322 13.58 15.03 28.02
CA ASP A 322 13.46 14.29 29.27
C ASP A 322 14.37 14.92 30.34
N GLY A 323 13.76 15.43 31.41
CA GLY A 323 14.48 16.06 32.51
C GLY A 323 15.47 15.11 33.19
N ASP A 324 15.18 13.80 33.20
CA ASP A 324 16.05 12.79 33.81
C ASP A 324 17.35 12.61 33.01
N LEU A 325 17.31 12.91 31.72
CA LEU A 325 18.41 12.71 30.78
C LEU A 325 19.16 14.01 30.46
N ALA A 326 18.77 15.14 31.05
CA ALA A 326 19.40 16.44 30.81
C ALA A 326 20.92 16.42 31.07
N GLY A 327 21.36 15.67 32.09
CA GLY A 327 22.79 15.48 32.40
C GLY A 327 23.56 14.71 31.32
N LEU A 328 22.88 13.94 30.47
CA LEU A 328 23.48 13.20 29.36
C LEU A 328 23.61 14.02 28.08
N ALA A 329 22.93 15.17 27.97
CA ALA A 329 22.87 15.98 26.74
C ALA A 329 24.25 16.37 26.17
N ARG A 330 25.26 16.52 27.05
CA ARG A 330 26.64 16.84 26.66
C ARG A 330 27.46 15.61 26.24
N GLN A 331 27.04 14.41 26.61
CA GLN A 331 27.75 13.17 26.33
C GLN A 331 27.77 12.88 24.82
N PRO A 332 28.95 12.67 24.20
CA PRO A 332 29.04 12.36 22.77
C PRO A 332 28.23 11.13 22.36
N ARG A 333 28.25 10.07 23.17
CA ARG A 333 27.48 8.83 22.94
C ARG A 333 25.97 9.09 22.90
N PHE A 334 25.46 9.92 23.80
CA PHE A 334 24.04 10.27 23.81
C PHE A 334 23.66 11.10 22.58
N ARG A 335 24.51 12.05 22.15
CA ARG A 335 24.27 12.82 20.91
C ARG A 335 24.27 11.93 19.68
N LEU A 336 25.24 11.02 19.56
CA LEU A 336 25.30 10.05 18.48
C LEU A 336 24.06 9.14 18.46
N LEU A 337 23.64 8.67 19.63
CA LEU A 337 22.41 7.89 19.80
C LEU A 337 21.20 8.66 19.27
N LEU A 338 21.03 9.92 19.68
CA LEU A 338 19.92 10.77 19.21
C LEU A 338 20.00 11.04 17.70
N GLU A 339 21.18 11.26 17.14
CA GLU A 339 21.37 11.44 15.70
C GLU A 339 21.04 10.17 14.90
N GLN A 340 21.38 8.99 15.43
CA GLN A 340 20.99 7.70 14.85
C GLN A 340 19.47 7.53 14.87
N MET A 341 18.82 7.98 15.95
CA MET A 341 17.38 7.94 16.13
C MET A 341 16.63 8.93 15.20
N ASP A 342 17.16 10.15 15.07
CA ASP A 342 16.61 11.24 14.27
C ASP A 342 16.67 10.99 12.75
N ARG A 343 17.45 10.00 12.30
CA ARG A 343 17.75 9.73 10.88
C ARG A 343 16.52 9.70 9.97
N TRP A 344 15.34 9.34 10.51
CA TRP A 344 14.09 9.21 9.74
C TRP A 344 12.89 9.97 10.31
N ALA A 345 13.05 10.65 11.45
CA ALA A 345 11.95 11.31 12.17
C ALA A 345 11.75 12.79 11.80
N GLY A 346 12.68 13.40 11.04
CA GLY A 346 12.77 14.85 10.85
C GLY A 346 11.74 15.52 9.92
N ILE A 347 10.75 14.79 9.38
CA ILE A 347 9.71 15.39 8.51
C ILE A 347 8.42 15.61 9.33
N PRO A 348 7.89 16.84 9.40
CA PRO A 348 6.72 17.17 10.20
C PRO A 348 5.45 16.46 9.71
N GLY A 349 4.53 16.15 10.63
CA GLY A 349 3.24 15.55 10.32
C GLY A 349 3.11 14.10 10.78
N VAL A 350 1.92 13.73 11.23
CA VAL A 350 1.62 12.36 11.68
C VAL A 350 1.19 11.49 10.51
N ARG A 351 0.52 12.08 9.52
CA ARG A 351 0.03 11.42 8.32
C ARG A 351 0.72 11.98 7.08
N ARG A 352 0.86 11.14 6.06
CA ARG A 352 1.40 11.52 4.75
C ARG A 352 0.52 12.54 4.02
N SER A 353 -0.78 12.50 4.25
CA SER A 353 -1.75 13.44 3.70
C SER A 353 -1.97 14.71 4.54
N ALA A 354 -1.18 14.93 5.58
CA ALA A 354 -1.25 16.16 6.37
C ALA A 354 -0.80 17.38 5.55
N ALA A 355 -1.36 18.57 5.83
CA ALA A 355 -1.00 19.79 5.13
C ALA A 355 0.48 20.15 5.32
N GLU A 356 1.02 19.89 6.50
CA GLU A 356 2.42 20.04 6.86
C GLU A 356 3.33 19.15 6.00
N MET A 357 2.87 17.94 5.65
CA MET A 357 3.59 17.03 4.77
C MET A 357 3.64 17.57 3.34
N ARG A 358 2.50 18.05 2.82
CA ARG A 358 2.43 18.71 1.49
C ARG A 358 3.35 19.92 1.42
N LYS A 359 3.33 20.77 2.46
CA LYS A 359 4.23 21.92 2.59
C LYS A 359 5.70 21.49 2.65
N ALA A 360 6.02 20.41 3.37
CA ALA A 360 7.37 19.86 3.44
C ALA A 360 7.83 19.30 2.08
N ALA A 361 6.95 18.58 1.36
CA ALA A 361 7.27 18.01 0.05
C ALA A 361 7.43 19.07 -1.05
N ALA A 362 6.91 20.29 -0.87
CA ALA A 362 7.22 21.41 -1.75
C ALA A 362 8.73 21.79 -1.76
N SER A 363 9.54 21.22 -0.86
CA SER A 363 11.00 21.32 -0.90
C SER A 363 11.67 20.32 -1.86
N LEU A 364 10.96 19.33 -2.38
CA LEU A 364 11.52 18.31 -3.27
C LEU A 364 11.90 18.86 -4.64
N PRO A 365 10.99 19.50 -5.40
CA PRO A 365 11.22 19.84 -6.80
C PRO A 365 12.43 20.76 -6.99
N GLU A 366 13.27 20.47 -7.98
CA GLU A 366 14.37 21.37 -8.39
C GLU A 366 13.87 22.42 -9.39
N VAL A 367 12.86 22.06 -10.18
CA VAL A 367 12.14 22.99 -11.06
C VAL A 367 10.69 23.16 -10.59
N PRO A 368 10.05 24.31 -10.84
CA PRO A 368 8.65 24.52 -10.49
C PRO A 368 7.73 23.47 -11.12
N LEU A 369 6.73 23.01 -10.36
CA LEU A 369 5.70 22.12 -10.86
C LEU A 369 4.71 22.92 -11.72
N THR A 370 4.42 22.44 -12.92
CA THR A 370 3.60 23.16 -13.91
C THR A 370 2.63 22.20 -14.61
N GLY A 371 1.76 22.75 -15.46
CA GLY A 371 0.97 21.98 -16.42
C GLY A 371 -0.18 21.16 -15.83
N ALA A 372 -0.66 21.50 -14.63
CA ALA A 372 -1.92 20.99 -14.11
C ALA A 372 -3.04 22.03 -14.30
N VAL A 373 -4.24 21.57 -14.63
CA VAL A 373 -5.47 22.39 -14.70
C VAL A 373 -6.65 21.61 -14.15
N ARG A 374 -7.73 22.30 -13.78
CA ARG A 374 -8.98 21.67 -13.31
C ARG A 374 -10.08 21.81 -14.35
N LEU A 375 -10.84 20.74 -14.54
CA LEU A 375 -11.92 20.67 -15.52
C LEU A 375 -13.27 20.54 -14.83
N PHE A 376 -14.23 21.34 -15.28
CA PHE A 376 -15.56 21.44 -14.71
C PHE A 376 -16.63 21.22 -15.76
N SER A 377 -17.74 20.62 -15.32
CA SER A 377 -19.03 20.62 -16.02
C SER A 377 -20.04 21.35 -15.16
N GLY A 378 -20.42 22.56 -15.57
CA GLY A 378 -21.15 23.49 -14.71
C GLY A 378 -20.32 23.85 -13.46
N SER A 379 -20.85 23.54 -12.27
CA SER A 379 -20.18 23.77 -10.99
C SER A 379 -19.40 22.55 -10.47
N GLN A 380 -19.56 21.39 -11.10
CA GLN A 380 -18.93 20.15 -10.66
C GLN A 380 -17.54 19.99 -11.28
N GLU A 381 -16.52 19.78 -10.45
CA GLU A 381 -15.21 19.33 -10.93
C GLU A 381 -15.31 17.87 -11.37
N VAL A 382 -14.92 17.60 -12.62
CA VAL A 382 -15.09 16.29 -13.26
C VAL A 382 -13.76 15.58 -13.50
N ALA A 383 -12.69 16.33 -13.77
CA ALA A 383 -11.36 15.78 -14.04
C ALA A 383 -10.27 16.84 -13.82
N TRP A 384 -9.03 16.40 -13.73
CA TRP A 384 -7.87 17.28 -13.89
C TRP A 384 -7.28 17.10 -15.29
N GLY A 385 -6.49 18.08 -15.73
CA GLY A 385 -5.83 18.06 -17.03
C GLY A 385 -4.32 18.19 -16.92
N LEU A 386 -3.64 17.60 -17.90
CA LEU A 386 -2.20 17.70 -18.12
C LEU A 386 -1.96 18.56 -19.36
N VAL A 387 -1.39 19.75 -19.17
CA VAL A 387 -1.04 20.69 -20.25
C VAL A 387 0.23 20.20 -20.94
N VAL A 388 0.11 19.86 -22.23
CA VAL A 388 1.22 19.31 -23.04
C VAL A 388 1.83 20.30 -24.02
N SER A 389 1.18 21.44 -24.25
CA SER A 389 1.62 22.49 -25.18
C SER A 389 1.32 23.87 -24.64
N SER A 390 2.20 24.84 -24.93
CA SER A 390 1.97 26.27 -24.67
C SER A 390 0.78 26.84 -25.46
N GLU A 391 0.33 26.14 -26.51
CA GLU A 391 -0.86 26.51 -27.28
C GLU A 391 -2.19 26.13 -26.58
N GLY A 392 -2.16 25.60 -25.36
CA GLY A 392 -3.35 25.21 -24.61
C GLY A 392 -3.91 23.83 -24.97
N ASP A 393 -3.05 22.89 -25.39
CA ASP A 393 -3.45 21.49 -25.54
C ASP A 393 -3.40 20.79 -24.18
N VAL A 394 -4.51 20.17 -23.79
CA VAL A 394 -4.70 19.52 -22.50
C VAL A 394 -5.13 18.07 -22.70
N LEU A 395 -4.37 17.13 -22.15
CA LEU A 395 -4.81 15.74 -22.02
C LEU A 395 -5.55 15.54 -20.71
N THR A 396 -6.55 14.67 -20.72
CA THR A 396 -7.30 14.30 -19.51
C THR A 396 -7.92 12.91 -19.65
N LYS A 397 -8.52 12.39 -18.58
CA LYS A 397 -9.22 11.11 -18.56
C LYS A 397 -10.59 11.23 -19.25
N ALA A 398 -10.80 10.49 -20.32
CA ALA A 398 -11.99 10.63 -21.15
C ALA A 398 -13.28 10.19 -20.43
N SER A 399 -13.27 9.06 -19.73
CA SER A 399 -14.47 8.49 -19.08
C SER A 399 -15.06 9.34 -17.97
N GLU A 400 -14.30 10.29 -17.41
CA GLU A 400 -14.78 11.21 -16.37
C GLU A 400 -15.43 12.46 -16.96
N LEU A 401 -15.14 12.78 -18.22
CA LEU A 401 -15.76 13.92 -18.88
C LEU A 401 -17.21 13.61 -19.27
N PRO A 402 -18.18 14.44 -18.88
CA PRO A 402 -19.55 14.31 -19.35
C PRO A 402 -19.69 14.72 -20.82
N GLU A 403 -20.86 14.47 -21.40
CA GLU A 403 -21.27 15.13 -22.64
C GLU A 403 -21.64 16.60 -22.34
N GLY A 404 -21.36 17.51 -23.29
CA GLY A 404 -21.66 18.94 -23.15
C GLY A 404 -20.45 19.82 -22.86
N GLU A 405 -20.72 21.01 -22.32
CA GLU A 405 -19.72 22.05 -22.11
C GLU A 405 -18.73 21.71 -20.99
N ILE A 406 -17.44 21.88 -21.29
CA ILE A 406 -16.35 21.70 -20.33
C ILE A 406 -15.66 23.04 -20.12
N THR A 407 -15.44 23.41 -18.87
CA THR A 407 -14.69 24.61 -18.48
C THR A 407 -13.36 24.21 -17.86
N CYS A 408 -12.27 24.76 -18.38
CA CYS A 408 -10.94 24.69 -17.80
C CYS A 408 -10.72 25.87 -16.84
N VAL A 409 -10.22 25.59 -15.63
CA VAL A 409 -9.86 26.58 -14.62
C VAL A 409 -8.34 26.58 -14.45
N LEU A 410 -7.74 27.76 -14.60
CA LEU A 410 -6.30 27.98 -14.50
C LEU A 410 -5.90 28.45 -13.09
N ALA A 411 -4.58 28.47 -12.82
CA ALA A 411 -3.99 28.95 -11.56
C ALA A 411 -4.46 30.34 -11.13
N ASP A 412 -4.66 31.24 -12.09
CA ASP A 412 -5.07 32.63 -11.87
C ASP A 412 -6.59 32.80 -11.69
N GLY A 413 -7.34 31.69 -11.66
CA GLY A 413 -8.78 31.66 -11.52
C GLY A 413 -9.56 31.91 -12.81
N ARG A 414 -8.89 32.18 -13.94
CA ARG A 414 -9.58 32.30 -15.24
C ARG A 414 -10.30 30.99 -15.57
N ARG A 415 -11.52 31.14 -16.08
CA ARG A 415 -12.39 30.06 -16.54
C ARG A 415 -12.50 30.15 -18.06
N LEU A 416 -11.98 29.16 -18.76
CA LEU A 416 -11.92 29.13 -20.22
C LEU A 416 -12.69 27.92 -20.76
N PRO A 417 -13.37 28.03 -21.90
CA PRO A 417 -13.98 26.87 -22.54
C PRO A 417 -12.91 25.87 -22.96
N ALA A 418 -13.14 24.58 -22.70
CA ALA A 418 -12.28 23.49 -23.10
C ALA A 418 -13.01 22.61 -24.12
N VAL A 419 -12.58 22.68 -25.37
CA VAL A 419 -13.25 21.98 -26.48
C VAL A 419 -12.61 20.62 -26.70
N ARG A 420 -13.39 19.55 -26.53
CA ARG A 420 -12.94 18.18 -26.82
C ARG A 420 -12.65 18.04 -28.31
N GLN A 421 -11.40 17.78 -28.64
CA GLN A 421 -10.96 17.55 -30.02
C GLN A 421 -11.18 16.09 -30.40
N ARG A 422 -10.62 15.18 -29.60
CA ARG A 422 -10.58 13.73 -29.87
C ARG A 422 -10.46 12.93 -28.58
N THR A 423 -10.78 11.65 -28.68
CA THR A 423 -10.64 10.67 -27.61
C THR A 423 -9.93 9.42 -28.16
N ASP A 424 -8.97 8.92 -27.40
CA ASP A 424 -8.43 7.57 -27.54
C ASP A 424 -9.17 6.65 -26.56
N GLU A 425 -10.06 5.81 -27.08
CA GLU A 425 -10.87 4.89 -26.26
C GLU A 425 -10.02 3.77 -25.63
N LYS A 426 -8.91 3.40 -26.27
CA LYS A 426 -8.04 2.32 -25.80
C LYS A 426 -7.30 2.74 -24.52
N TRP A 427 -6.87 3.99 -24.46
CA TRP A 427 -6.15 4.54 -23.31
C TRP A 427 -7.03 5.36 -22.37
N ASP A 428 -8.29 5.58 -22.74
CA ASP A 428 -9.24 6.42 -22.02
C ASP A 428 -8.73 7.86 -21.84
N VAL A 429 -8.13 8.41 -22.90
CA VAL A 429 -7.53 9.76 -22.90
C VAL A 429 -8.25 10.67 -23.89
N ALA A 430 -8.65 11.84 -23.44
CA ALA A 430 -9.20 12.90 -24.30
C ALA A 430 -8.19 14.02 -24.50
N LEU A 431 -8.12 14.55 -25.71
CA LEU A 431 -7.42 15.79 -26.04
C LEU A 431 -8.42 16.93 -26.07
N LEU A 432 -8.20 17.93 -25.23
CA LEU A 432 -8.96 19.18 -25.19
C LEU A 432 -8.10 20.33 -25.72
N LYS A 433 -8.75 21.29 -26.36
CA LYS A 433 -8.17 22.60 -26.70
C LYS A 433 -8.72 23.66 -25.77
N VAL A 434 -7.86 24.46 -25.16
CA VAL A 434 -8.21 25.58 -24.28
C VAL A 434 -7.71 26.89 -24.89
N PRO A 435 -8.50 27.57 -25.74
CA PRO A 435 -8.10 28.83 -26.37
C PRO A 435 -7.84 29.93 -25.33
N GLY A 436 -6.78 30.71 -25.51
CA GLY A 436 -6.39 31.78 -24.58
C GLY A 436 -5.83 31.30 -23.24
N GLY A 437 -5.59 29.99 -23.11
CA GLY A 437 -4.98 29.33 -21.97
C GLY A 437 -3.49 29.08 -22.18
N GLU A 438 -2.71 30.15 -22.41
CA GLU A 438 -1.25 30.09 -22.41
C GLU A 438 -0.77 29.73 -20.99
N VAL A 439 -0.71 28.43 -20.71
CA VAL A 439 -0.25 27.85 -19.45
C VAL A 439 1.07 27.16 -19.73
N GLU A 440 2.00 27.28 -18.79
CA GLU A 440 3.28 26.58 -18.90
C GLU A 440 3.04 25.06 -18.93
N PRO A 441 3.44 24.36 -20.01
CA PRO A 441 3.23 22.93 -20.13
C PRO A 441 4.10 22.17 -19.13
N VAL A 442 3.78 20.88 -18.95
CA VAL A 442 4.63 20.00 -18.17
C VAL A 442 6.02 19.86 -18.79
N ARG A 443 7.05 19.75 -17.95
CA ARG A 443 8.40 19.36 -18.39
C ARG A 443 8.55 17.86 -18.22
N PHE A 444 8.42 17.10 -19.30
CA PHE A 444 8.56 15.65 -19.24
C PHE A 444 9.97 15.25 -18.77
N ALA A 445 10.02 14.19 -17.95
CA ALA A 445 11.27 13.54 -17.61
C ALA A 445 11.92 12.96 -18.89
N PRO A 446 13.26 12.91 -18.98
CA PRO A 446 13.93 12.24 -20.08
C PRO A 446 13.42 10.81 -20.26
N THR A 447 13.39 10.35 -21.52
CA THR A 447 12.99 8.98 -21.88
C THR A 447 13.96 7.98 -21.24
N ALA A 448 13.50 7.32 -20.19
CA ALA A 448 14.17 6.28 -19.39
C ALA A 448 15.11 6.75 -18.26
N PRO A 449 15.16 6.01 -17.14
CA PRO A 449 14.40 4.78 -16.84
C PRO A 449 12.95 5.02 -16.35
N GLU A 450 12.15 3.95 -16.33
CA GLU A 450 10.83 3.91 -15.68
C GLU A 450 10.93 4.36 -14.21
N PRO A 451 9.84 4.89 -13.61
CA PRO A 451 9.84 5.24 -12.20
C PRO A 451 10.18 4.04 -11.33
N ALA A 452 11.16 4.18 -10.44
CA ALA A 452 11.59 3.09 -9.57
C ALA A 452 10.58 2.88 -8.42
N VAL A 453 10.32 1.64 -8.02
CA VAL A 453 9.48 1.35 -6.84
C VAL A 453 10.08 2.00 -5.60
N GLY A 454 9.25 2.72 -4.84
CA GLY A 454 9.67 3.55 -3.69
C GLY A 454 10.05 4.98 -4.05
N GLN A 455 10.11 5.35 -5.33
CA GLN A 455 10.31 6.73 -5.76
C GLN A 455 9.14 7.62 -5.36
N TRP A 456 9.43 8.79 -4.80
CA TRP A 456 8.43 9.81 -4.50
C TRP A 456 7.82 10.37 -5.79
N LEU A 457 6.50 10.52 -5.73
CA LEU A 457 5.68 11.15 -6.76
C LEU A 457 4.92 12.31 -6.14
N LEU A 458 4.84 13.39 -6.90
CA LEU A 458 4.11 14.60 -6.55
C LEU A 458 3.00 14.82 -7.58
N THR A 459 1.79 15.06 -7.10
CA THR A 459 0.69 15.52 -7.94
C THR A 459 0.48 17.01 -7.65
N PRO A 460 0.78 17.92 -8.59
CA PRO A 460 0.54 19.34 -8.40
C PRO A 460 -0.94 19.69 -8.61
N ASP A 461 -1.42 20.73 -7.91
CA ASP A 461 -2.66 21.44 -8.26
C ASP A 461 -2.43 22.44 -9.41
N GLU A 462 -3.48 23.13 -9.83
CA GLU A 462 -3.45 24.13 -10.90
C GLU A 462 -2.45 25.27 -10.63
N ALA A 463 -2.15 25.57 -9.37
CA ALA A 463 -1.20 26.61 -8.97
C ALA A 463 0.25 26.11 -8.86
N GLY A 464 0.50 24.83 -9.15
CA GLY A 464 1.82 24.21 -9.03
C GLY A 464 2.21 23.87 -7.58
N ALA A 465 1.30 23.96 -6.62
CA ALA A 465 1.53 23.50 -5.26
C ALA A 465 1.33 21.98 -5.17
N VAL A 466 2.02 21.33 -4.22
CA VAL A 466 1.90 19.87 -4.03
C VAL A 466 0.53 19.55 -3.43
N ALA A 467 -0.38 19.04 -4.25
CA ALA A 467 -1.72 18.63 -3.83
C ALA A 467 -1.73 17.25 -3.18
N ALA A 468 -0.87 16.34 -3.65
CA ALA A 468 -0.72 15.00 -3.09
C ALA A 468 0.71 14.47 -3.25
N ILE A 469 1.08 13.55 -2.36
CA ILE A 469 2.36 12.86 -2.34
C ILE A 469 2.07 11.36 -2.25
N GLY A 470 2.77 10.57 -3.05
CA GLY A 470 2.77 9.12 -2.94
C GLY A 470 4.10 8.54 -3.39
N ALA A 471 4.20 7.22 -3.40
CA ALA A 471 5.36 6.49 -3.89
C ALA A 471 4.94 5.51 -4.99
N VAL A 472 5.85 5.25 -5.93
CA VAL A 472 5.67 4.19 -6.93
C VAL A 472 5.58 2.85 -6.19
N SER A 473 4.50 2.12 -6.45
CA SER A 473 4.22 0.81 -5.84
C SER A 473 4.61 -0.34 -6.75
N VAL A 474 4.39 -0.19 -8.06
CA VAL A 474 4.77 -1.14 -9.11
C VAL A 474 5.23 -0.32 -10.31
N ALA A 475 6.49 -0.49 -10.72
CA ALA A 475 7.12 0.32 -11.76
C ALA A 475 6.47 0.15 -13.14
N LYS A 476 5.98 -1.05 -13.44
CA LYS A 476 5.32 -1.39 -14.70
C LYS A 476 4.34 -2.54 -14.52
N LEU A 477 3.14 -2.39 -15.07
CA LEU A 477 2.15 -3.45 -15.17
C LEU A 477 1.22 -3.22 -16.36
N ALA A 478 0.73 -4.31 -16.96
CA ALA A 478 -0.44 -4.27 -17.83
C ALA A 478 -1.69 -4.40 -16.95
N ILE A 479 -2.68 -3.52 -17.16
CA ILE A 479 -4.00 -3.66 -16.57
C ILE A 479 -4.86 -4.40 -17.57
N THR A 480 -5.29 -5.61 -17.22
CA THR A 480 -6.08 -6.46 -18.12
C THR A 480 -7.58 -6.44 -17.80
N ASP A 481 -7.95 -5.95 -16.62
CA ASP A 481 -9.33 -5.88 -16.14
C ASP A 481 -9.86 -4.45 -16.06
N ARG A 482 -11.14 -4.30 -15.73
CA ARG A 482 -11.81 -3.00 -15.53
C ARG A 482 -11.80 -2.51 -14.07
N GLY A 483 -11.14 -3.25 -13.19
CA GLY A 483 -11.03 -2.99 -11.76
C GLY A 483 -12.37 -2.92 -11.01
N LEU A 484 -12.35 -2.36 -9.79
CA LEU A 484 -13.51 -2.29 -8.90
C LEU A 484 -14.62 -1.34 -9.39
N GLY A 485 -14.22 -0.32 -10.15
CA GLY A 485 -15.10 0.70 -10.73
C GLY A 485 -15.75 0.26 -12.04
N GLY A 486 -15.35 -0.90 -12.57
CA GLY A 486 -15.91 -1.56 -13.75
C GLY A 486 -17.35 -2.03 -13.59
N SER A 487 -18.19 -1.31 -12.82
CA SER A 487 -19.63 -1.38 -12.98
C SER A 487 -19.90 -1.16 -14.46
N PRO A 488 -20.46 -2.16 -15.16
CA PRO A 488 -20.69 -2.00 -16.58
C PRO A 488 -21.64 -0.81 -16.79
N PRO A 489 -21.53 -0.09 -17.93
CA PRO A 489 -22.19 1.20 -18.12
C PRO A 489 -23.68 1.17 -17.76
N PRO A 490 -24.28 2.30 -17.35
CA PRO A 490 -25.73 2.37 -17.18
C PRO A 490 -26.44 1.82 -18.43
N GLY A 491 -27.40 0.90 -18.23
CA GLY A 491 -28.09 0.23 -19.34
C GLY A 491 -27.37 -1.00 -19.94
N SER A 492 -26.28 -1.46 -19.31
CA SER A 492 -25.67 -2.77 -19.63
C SER A 492 -26.48 -3.95 -19.09
N GLY A 493 -26.36 -5.10 -19.74
CA GLY A 493 -27.03 -6.34 -19.37
C GLY A 493 -26.56 -6.87 -18.02
N PHE A 494 -27.50 -7.44 -17.25
CA PHE A 494 -27.25 -7.97 -15.91
C PHE A 494 -27.65 -9.44 -15.82
N MET A 495 -26.72 -10.27 -15.34
CA MET A 495 -26.94 -11.71 -15.13
C MET A 495 -27.32 -12.04 -13.67
N GLY A 496 -26.79 -11.27 -12.69
CA GLY A 496 -26.97 -11.49 -11.25
C GLY A 496 -26.21 -12.71 -10.71
N VAL A 497 -24.92 -12.77 -11.06
CA VAL A 497 -23.98 -13.78 -10.55
C VAL A 497 -22.72 -13.10 -10.01
N PHE A 498 -22.12 -13.70 -8.99
CA PHE A 498 -20.76 -13.44 -8.54
C PHE A 498 -19.83 -14.51 -9.13
N LEU A 499 -18.63 -14.11 -9.52
CA LEU A 499 -17.68 -14.96 -10.23
C LEU A 499 -16.48 -15.25 -9.34
N HIS A 500 -16.02 -16.49 -9.37
CA HIS A 500 -14.79 -16.92 -8.72
C HIS A 500 -13.95 -17.69 -9.75
N ASP A 501 -12.71 -17.26 -9.95
CA ASP A 501 -11.77 -18.00 -10.79
C ASP A 501 -11.43 -19.35 -10.15
N LEU A 502 -11.14 -20.33 -11.01
CA LEU A 502 -10.83 -21.70 -10.60
C LEU A 502 -9.33 -21.96 -10.72
N ASP A 503 -8.80 -22.77 -9.81
CA ASP A 503 -7.44 -23.29 -9.94
C ASP A 503 -7.36 -24.48 -10.90
N VAL A 504 -6.13 -24.85 -11.25
CA VAL A 504 -5.84 -25.90 -12.24
C VAL A 504 -6.46 -27.23 -11.84
N GLU A 505 -6.49 -27.58 -10.55
CA GLU A 505 -7.04 -28.85 -10.07
C GLU A 505 -8.57 -28.86 -10.18
N ALA A 506 -9.25 -27.77 -9.83
CA ALA A 506 -10.70 -27.67 -10.00
C ALA A 506 -11.12 -27.74 -11.48
N LEU A 507 -10.34 -27.14 -12.38
CA LEU A 507 -10.57 -27.25 -13.84
C LEU A 507 -10.35 -28.69 -14.34
N ARG A 508 -9.31 -29.37 -13.83
CA ARG A 508 -9.00 -30.76 -14.15
C ARG A 508 -10.12 -31.70 -13.70
N GLN A 509 -10.61 -31.54 -12.48
CA GLN A 509 -11.74 -32.31 -11.93
C GLN A 509 -13.03 -32.09 -12.72
N ALA A 510 -13.28 -30.86 -13.17
CA ALA A 510 -14.44 -30.53 -14.00
C ALA A 510 -14.30 -30.94 -15.48
N GLY A 511 -13.12 -31.43 -15.90
CA GLY A 511 -12.88 -31.89 -17.27
C GLY A 511 -13.02 -30.79 -18.33
N ILE A 512 -12.65 -29.56 -17.99
CA ILE A 512 -12.77 -28.37 -18.86
C ILE A 512 -11.43 -27.61 -18.93
N PRO A 513 -11.11 -26.99 -20.09
CA PRO A 513 -9.83 -26.29 -20.27
C PRO A 513 -9.81 -24.87 -19.65
N GLY A 514 -10.92 -24.41 -19.08
CA GLY A 514 -11.11 -23.08 -18.49
C GLY A 514 -12.56 -22.89 -18.06
N GLY A 515 -12.81 -21.99 -17.11
CA GLY A 515 -14.16 -21.69 -16.64
C GLY A 515 -14.17 -20.94 -15.31
N VAL A 516 -15.34 -20.41 -14.96
CA VAL A 516 -15.57 -19.57 -13.77
C VAL A 516 -16.68 -20.15 -12.92
N ARG A 517 -16.47 -20.21 -11.60
CA ARG A 517 -17.49 -20.69 -10.67
C ARG A 517 -18.48 -19.57 -10.35
N LEU A 518 -19.76 -19.87 -10.51
CA LEU A 518 -20.85 -18.94 -10.30
C LEU A 518 -21.38 -19.05 -8.87
N ALA A 519 -21.60 -17.93 -8.21
CA ALA A 519 -22.52 -17.82 -7.08
C ALA A 519 -23.71 -16.96 -7.51
N VAL A 520 -24.91 -17.48 -7.37
CA VAL A 520 -26.12 -16.91 -7.96
C VAL A 520 -26.83 -16.04 -6.95
N GLU A 521 -27.18 -14.83 -7.35
CA GLU A 521 -27.99 -13.94 -6.52
C GLU A 521 -29.46 -14.38 -6.55
N PRO A 522 -30.16 -14.44 -5.40
CA PRO A 522 -31.59 -14.74 -5.37
C PRO A 522 -32.39 -13.79 -6.28
N GLU A 523 -33.44 -14.31 -6.92
CA GLU A 523 -34.36 -13.56 -7.80
C GLU A 523 -33.72 -12.95 -9.07
N SER A 524 -32.43 -13.18 -9.30
CA SER A 524 -31.70 -12.71 -10.47
C SER A 524 -32.14 -13.38 -11.78
N PRO A 525 -31.80 -12.79 -12.94
CA PRO A 525 -31.96 -13.44 -14.23
C PRO A 525 -31.31 -14.83 -14.33
N ALA A 526 -30.15 -15.03 -13.70
CA ALA A 526 -29.49 -16.33 -13.63
C ALA A 526 -30.28 -17.33 -12.79
N ALA A 527 -30.82 -16.91 -11.64
CA ALA A 527 -31.69 -17.75 -10.81
C ALA A 527 -32.96 -18.16 -11.57
N GLN A 528 -33.59 -17.21 -12.29
CA GLN A 528 -34.77 -17.45 -13.13
C GLN A 528 -34.47 -18.41 -14.29
N ALA A 529 -33.24 -18.39 -14.82
CA ALA A 529 -32.76 -19.33 -15.84
C ALA A 529 -32.35 -20.71 -15.27
N GLY A 530 -32.48 -20.94 -13.97
CA GLY A 530 -32.16 -22.22 -13.31
C GLY A 530 -30.66 -22.48 -13.11
N VAL A 531 -29.84 -21.44 -13.19
CA VAL A 531 -28.42 -21.47 -12.80
C VAL A 531 -28.34 -21.55 -11.27
N GLN A 532 -27.42 -22.36 -10.75
CA GLN A 532 -27.25 -22.59 -9.31
C GLN A 532 -25.86 -22.17 -8.84
N THR A 533 -25.77 -21.76 -7.57
CA THR A 533 -24.48 -21.52 -6.92
C THR A 533 -23.65 -22.79 -6.93
N GLY A 534 -22.40 -22.69 -7.40
CA GLY A 534 -21.48 -23.81 -7.57
C GLY A 534 -21.34 -24.28 -9.02
N ASP A 535 -22.24 -23.86 -9.93
CA ASP A 535 -22.11 -24.14 -11.36
C ASP A 535 -20.84 -23.51 -11.92
N ILE A 536 -20.18 -24.21 -12.86
CA ILE A 536 -18.96 -23.73 -13.51
C ILE A 536 -19.27 -23.40 -14.97
N LEU A 537 -19.24 -22.11 -15.32
CA LEU A 537 -19.45 -21.65 -16.69
C LEU A 537 -18.14 -21.71 -17.48
N TYR A 538 -18.13 -22.47 -18.58
CA TYR A 538 -16.95 -22.58 -19.45
C TYR A 538 -17.17 -21.98 -20.84
N GLN A 539 -18.41 -21.64 -21.20
CA GLN A 539 -18.72 -20.97 -22.46
C GLN A 539 -20.03 -20.17 -22.37
N VAL A 540 -20.05 -19.00 -23.00
CA VAL A 540 -21.24 -18.17 -23.24
C VAL A 540 -21.31 -17.84 -24.72
N ASP A 541 -22.40 -18.23 -25.38
CA ASP A 541 -22.56 -18.19 -26.83
C ASP A 541 -21.34 -18.79 -27.56
N ALA A 542 -20.60 -17.99 -28.33
CA ALA A 542 -19.36 -18.38 -29.00
C ALA A 542 -18.09 -18.17 -28.15
N LEU A 543 -18.17 -17.39 -27.06
CA LEU A 543 -17.03 -17.07 -26.20
C LEU A 543 -16.74 -18.22 -25.23
N ARG A 544 -15.54 -18.82 -25.35
CA ARG A 544 -15.01 -19.74 -24.34
C ARG A 544 -14.51 -18.93 -23.16
N VAL A 545 -15.06 -19.18 -21.98
CA VAL A 545 -14.75 -18.42 -20.76
C VAL A 545 -13.62 -19.12 -20.03
N ARG A 546 -12.51 -18.41 -19.82
CA ARG A 546 -11.33 -18.87 -19.09
C ARG A 546 -11.22 -18.22 -17.72
N GLU A 547 -11.62 -16.96 -17.62
CA GLU A 547 -11.52 -16.13 -16.41
C GLU A 547 -12.76 -15.22 -16.27
N ALA A 548 -13.01 -14.75 -15.04
CA ALA A 548 -14.20 -13.97 -14.70
C ALA A 548 -14.37 -12.72 -15.57
N ASN A 549 -13.26 -12.05 -15.88
CA ASN A 549 -13.26 -10.78 -16.62
C ASN A 549 -13.80 -10.93 -18.05
N GLU A 550 -13.49 -12.02 -18.75
CA GLU A 550 -13.99 -12.26 -20.11
C GLU A 550 -15.53 -12.32 -20.14
N LEU A 551 -16.13 -12.97 -19.13
CA LEU A 551 -17.57 -13.05 -18.98
C LEU A 551 -18.18 -11.68 -18.65
N VAL A 552 -17.58 -10.94 -17.71
CA VAL A 552 -18.04 -9.59 -17.34
C VAL A 552 -18.02 -8.68 -18.56
N ASP A 553 -16.93 -8.67 -19.32
CA ASP A 553 -16.76 -7.86 -20.51
C ASP A 553 -17.79 -8.21 -21.58
N TYR A 554 -17.97 -9.51 -21.84
CA TYR A 554 -18.94 -9.98 -22.83
C TYR A 554 -20.36 -9.54 -22.47
N VAL A 555 -20.78 -9.73 -21.22
CA VAL A 555 -22.13 -9.37 -20.74
C VAL A 555 -22.30 -7.85 -20.68
N SER A 556 -21.25 -7.09 -20.32
CA SER A 556 -21.30 -5.62 -20.20
C SER A 556 -21.60 -4.90 -21.51
N ARG A 557 -21.24 -5.51 -22.65
CA ARG A 557 -21.48 -4.97 -24.00
C ARG A 557 -22.89 -5.24 -24.51
N LYS A 558 -23.68 -6.03 -23.76
CA LYS A 558 -25.06 -6.38 -24.09
C LYS A 558 -26.02 -5.45 -23.38
N LYS A 559 -27.27 -5.44 -23.83
CA LYS A 559 -28.38 -4.68 -23.24
C LYS A 559 -29.31 -5.59 -22.43
N PRO A 560 -30.03 -5.04 -21.43
CA PRO A 560 -31.18 -5.70 -20.83
C PRO A 560 -32.17 -6.20 -21.90
N GLY A 561 -32.69 -7.41 -21.72
CA GLY A 561 -33.57 -8.09 -22.67
C GLY A 561 -32.84 -8.97 -23.69
N GLU A 562 -31.51 -8.87 -23.83
CA GLU A 562 -30.77 -9.75 -24.74
C GLU A 562 -30.67 -11.19 -24.19
N ARG A 563 -30.76 -12.17 -25.09
CA ARG A 563 -30.69 -13.60 -24.78
C ARG A 563 -29.28 -14.13 -24.97
N LEU A 564 -28.73 -14.80 -23.95
CA LEU A 564 -27.45 -15.52 -24.01
C LEU A 564 -27.66 -17.02 -23.80
N VAL A 565 -26.78 -17.84 -24.37
CA VAL A 565 -26.71 -19.30 -24.15
C VAL A 565 -25.48 -19.62 -23.31
N LEU A 566 -25.72 -20.14 -22.12
CA LEU A 566 -24.71 -20.54 -21.13
C LEU A 566 -24.44 -22.04 -21.21
N ARG A 567 -23.17 -22.44 -21.31
CA ARG A 567 -22.73 -23.82 -21.16
C ARG A 567 -21.88 -23.97 -19.91
N MET A 568 -22.32 -24.87 -19.04
CA MET A 568 -21.78 -25.00 -17.68
C MET A 568 -21.67 -26.47 -17.24
N VAL A 569 -20.93 -26.68 -16.16
CA VAL A 569 -20.76 -27.96 -15.47
C VAL A 569 -21.36 -27.85 -14.06
N ARG A 570 -22.17 -28.84 -13.68
CA ARG A 570 -22.71 -29.01 -12.33
C ARG A 570 -22.36 -30.42 -11.84
N GLY A 571 -21.41 -30.51 -10.91
CA GLY A 571 -20.80 -31.79 -10.55
C GLY A 571 -20.12 -32.41 -11.78
N GLU A 572 -20.59 -33.57 -12.23
CA GLU A 572 -20.10 -34.24 -13.44
C GLU A 572 -20.98 -33.98 -14.68
N THR A 573 -22.11 -33.28 -14.51
CA THR A 573 -23.10 -33.09 -15.58
C THR A 573 -22.86 -31.81 -16.35
N ARG A 574 -22.89 -31.88 -17.69
CA ARG A 574 -22.88 -30.70 -18.57
C ARG A 574 -24.30 -30.19 -18.80
N LEU A 575 -24.48 -28.88 -18.64
CA LEU A 575 -25.76 -28.21 -18.79
C LEU A 575 -25.65 -27.08 -19.82
N GLU A 576 -26.73 -26.89 -20.57
CA GLU A 576 -26.93 -25.70 -21.40
C GLU A 576 -28.19 -24.97 -20.91
N ARG A 577 -28.10 -23.66 -20.71
CA ARG A 577 -29.21 -22.81 -20.24
C ARG A 577 -29.24 -21.53 -21.04
N ALA A 578 -30.43 -21.12 -21.46
CA ALA A 578 -30.61 -19.80 -22.02
C ALA A 578 -31.06 -18.83 -20.93
N ILE A 579 -30.49 -17.63 -20.94
CA ILE A 579 -30.79 -16.56 -20.00
C ILE A 579 -31.20 -15.31 -20.77
N ILE A 580 -32.17 -14.57 -20.24
CA ILE A 580 -32.49 -13.21 -20.70
C ILE A 580 -31.86 -12.24 -19.72
N LEU A 581 -31.01 -11.32 -20.18
CA LEU A 581 -30.35 -10.36 -19.30
C LEU A 581 -31.36 -9.38 -18.70
N GLY A 582 -31.24 -9.10 -17.41
CA GLY A 582 -32.04 -8.09 -16.73
C GLY A 582 -31.43 -6.69 -16.83
N ALA A 583 -32.18 -5.69 -16.38
CA ALA A 583 -31.62 -4.42 -15.99
C ALA A 583 -30.98 -4.55 -14.61
N ARG A 584 -29.82 -3.92 -14.40
CA ARG A 584 -29.15 -3.93 -13.10
C ARG A 584 -30.03 -3.20 -12.07
N PRO A 585 -30.49 -3.86 -10.98
CA PRO A 585 -31.39 -3.22 -10.03
C PRO A 585 -30.68 -2.10 -9.26
N ALA A 586 -31.37 -0.96 -9.12
CA ALA A 586 -30.90 0.14 -8.27
C ALA A 586 -30.90 -0.33 -6.81
N GLY A 587 -29.73 -0.44 -6.19
CA GLY A 587 -29.58 -0.93 -4.82
C GLY A 587 -28.87 -2.28 -4.68
N ILE A 588 -28.67 -3.03 -5.77
CA ILE A 588 -27.70 -4.16 -5.81
C ILE A 588 -26.27 -3.61 -6.02
N GLN A 589 -25.95 -2.56 -5.27
CA GLN A 589 -24.64 -2.44 -4.69
C GLN A 589 -24.83 -2.86 -3.23
N LYS A 590 -24.98 -4.17 -2.95
CA LYS A 590 -24.45 -4.66 -1.67
C LYS A 590 -22.96 -4.36 -1.78
N ARG A 591 -22.59 -3.19 -1.26
CA ARG A 591 -21.37 -2.48 -1.61
C ARG A 591 -20.23 -3.46 -1.40
N ASN A 592 -19.53 -3.79 -2.49
CA ASN A 592 -18.31 -4.57 -2.41
C ASN A 592 -17.48 -3.93 -1.29
N LEU A 593 -17.13 -4.69 -0.25
CA LEU A 593 -16.43 -4.14 0.91
C LEU A 593 -15.15 -3.43 0.47
N ALA A 594 -14.53 -3.90 -0.62
CA ALA A 594 -13.41 -3.21 -1.26
C ALA A 594 -13.76 -1.80 -1.75
N ILE A 595 -14.93 -1.60 -2.37
CA ILE A 595 -15.43 -0.28 -2.79
C ILE A 595 -15.74 0.59 -1.56
N ILE A 596 -16.42 0.05 -0.54
CA ILE A 596 -16.70 0.80 0.70
C ILE A 596 -15.40 1.31 1.32
N LEU A 597 -14.43 0.41 1.46
CA LEU A 597 -13.14 0.73 2.05
C LEU A 597 -12.34 1.69 1.17
N SER A 598 -12.55 1.68 -0.15
CA SER A 598 -11.82 2.49 -1.13
C SER A 598 -12.36 3.90 -1.33
N GLY A 599 -13.63 4.14 -1.00
CA GLY A 599 -14.35 5.35 -1.38
C GLY A 599 -14.66 5.37 -2.88
N ASP A 600 -14.75 6.58 -3.45
CA ASP A 600 -14.99 6.75 -4.87
C ASP A 600 -13.80 6.24 -5.68
N VAL A 601 -14.10 5.45 -6.72
CA VAL A 601 -13.12 4.89 -7.66
C VAL A 601 -13.46 5.32 -9.07
N SER A 602 -12.48 5.34 -9.96
CA SER A 602 -12.66 5.74 -11.36
C SER A 602 -13.62 4.82 -12.10
N ARG A 603 -14.42 5.38 -13.01
CA ARG A 603 -15.41 4.62 -13.80
C ARG A 603 -14.78 3.56 -14.69
N MET A 604 -13.70 3.92 -15.38
CA MET A 604 -12.85 3.01 -16.13
C MET A 604 -11.49 2.92 -15.45
N GLN A 605 -11.04 1.70 -15.16
CA GLN A 605 -9.74 1.46 -14.51
C GLN A 605 -8.76 0.67 -15.38
N GLY A 606 -9.23 0.23 -16.55
CA GLY A 606 -8.51 -0.54 -17.54
C GLY A 606 -9.50 -1.14 -18.57
N PRO A 607 -9.01 -1.95 -19.52
CA PRO A 607 -7.63 -2.41 -19.64
C PRO A 607 -6.68 -1.32 -20.17
N PHE A 608 -5.45 -1.30 -19.66
CA PHE A 608 -4.35 -0.46 -20.14
C PHE A 608 -3.15 -1.34 -20.44
N ALA A 609 -2.64 -1.29 -21.68
CA ALA A 609 -1.54 -2.15 -22.10
C ALA A 609 -0.24 -1.89 -21.29
N GLU A 610 -0.09 -0.67 -20.79
CA GLU A 610 1.04 -0.27 -19.96
C GLU A 610 0.64 0.84 -18.99
N ALA A 611 0.88 0.61 -17.71
CA ALA A 611 0.73 1.58 -16.65
C ALA A 611 1.83 1.38 -15.60
N PHE A 612 1.95 2.31 -14.67
CA PHE A 612 2.59 2.07 -13.37
C PHE A 612 1.60 2.32 -12.25
N GLN A 613 1.76 1.61 -11.13
CA GLN A 613 0.92 1.77 -9.95
C GLN A 613 1.65 2.62 -8.92
N HIS A 614 0.93 3.51 -8.27
CA HIS A 614 1.40 4.25 -7.10
C HIS A 614 0.28 4.37 -6.05
N ASP A 615 0.68 4.78 -4.85
CA ASP A 615 -0.21 4.81 -3.68
C ASP A 615 -0.75 6.21 -3.35
N THR A 616 -0.61 7.18 -4.28
CA THR A 616 -1.12 8.54 -4.07
C THR A 616 -2.63 8.51 -3.94
N ALA A 617 -3.14 9.10 -2.85
CA ALA A 617 -4.56 9.15 -2.57
C ALA A 617 -5.26 10.29 -3.34
N LEU A 618 -5.71 9.98 -4.55
CA LEU A 618 -6.45 10.91 -5.42
C LEU A 618 -7.91 10.50 -5.58
N LYS A 619 -8.80 11.46 -5.83
CA LYS A 619 -10.20 11.20 -6.19
C LYS A 619 -10.33 10.94 -7.69
N PRO A 620 -11.43 10.30 -8.15
CA PRO A 620 -11.71 10.17 -9.58
C PRO A 620 -11.68 11.50 -10.34
N SER A 621 -12.21 12.58 -9.74
CA SER A 621 -12.20 13.93 -10.33
C SER A 621 -10.81 14.55 -10.48
N GLN A 622 -9.77 13.93 -9.91
CA GLN A 622 -8.38 14.38 -9.99
C GLN A 622 -7.56 13.55 -10.99
N MET A 623 -8.19 12.59 -11.67
CA MET A 623 -7.57 11.85 -12.77
C MET A 623 -7.41 12.75 -14.00
N GLY A 624 -6.41 12.44 -14.84
CA GLY A 624 -5.97 13.26 -15.97
C GLY A 624 -4.90 14.29 -15.62
N GLY A 625 -4.65 14.56 -14.33
CA GLY A 625 -3.58 15.45 -13.88
C GLY A 625 -2.18 14.82 -13.96
N PRO A 626 -1.11 15.63 -13.98
CA PRO A 626 0.26 15.14 -14.10
C PRO A 626 0.78 14.45 -12.85
N VAL A 627 1.74 13.54 -13.06
CA VAL A 627 2.54 12.89 -12.03
C VAL A 627 3.99 13.35 -12.19
N MET A 628 4.57 13.92 -11.13
CA MET A 628 5.91 14.51 -11.14
C MET A 628 6.87 13.72 -10.25
N ASN A 629 8.14 13.65 -10.63
CA ASN A 629 9.20 13.14 -9.76
C ASN A 629 9.70 14.20 -8.76
N ALA A 630 10.65 13.81 -7.90
CA ALA A 630 11.29 14.70 -6.93
C ALA A 630 12.09 15.85 -7.57
N ASP A 631 12.41 15.81 -8.87
CA ASP A 631 13.08 16.92 -9.56
C ASP A 631 12.08 17.95 -10.10
N GLY A 632 10.78 17.65 -10.07
CA GLY A 632 9.72 18.47 -10.67
C GLY A 632 9.44 18.17 -12.13
N ARG A 633 9.89 17.01 -12.64
CA ARG A 633 9.65 16.57 -14.02
C ARG A 633 8.51 15.56 -14.12
N CYS A 634 7.71 15.66 -15.17
CA CYS A 634 6.55 14.82 -15.40
C CYS A 634 6.97 13.41 -15.84
N VAL A 635 6.61 12.41 -15.04
CA VAL A 635 6.87 10.98 -15.30
C VAL A 635 5.64 10.25 -15.83
N GLY A 636 4.47 10.91 -15.84
CA GLY A 636 3.25 10.33 -16.35
C GLY A 636 2.00 11.16 -16.08
N MET A 637 0.85 10.56 -16.35
CA MET A 637 -0.49 11.13 -16.15
C MET A 637 -1.33 10.16 -15.33
N ASN A 638 -1.95 10.64 -14.24
CA ASN A 638 -2.87 9.82 -13.45
C ASN A 638 -4.06 9.42 -14.34
N ILE A 639 -4.40 8.13 -14.42
CA ILE A 639 -5.43 7.63 -15.33
C ILE A 639 -6.54 6.86 -14.63
N ALA A 640 -6.32 6.28 -13.46
CA ALA A 640 -7.40 5.64 -12.71
C ALA A 640 -7.11 5.57 -11.21
N ARG A 641 -8.08 6.01 -10.40
CA ARG A 641 -8.15 5.63 -8.98
C ARG A 641 -8.83 4.26 -8.93
N ALA A 642 -8.05 3.19 -8.79
CA ALA A 642 -8.58 1.84 -8.89
C ALA A 642 -9.23 1.38 -7.58
N ASP A 643 -8.51 1.59 -6.48
CA ASP A 643 -8.93 1.32 -5.11
C ASP A 643 -8.11 2.21 -4.15
N ARG A 644 -8.23 2.07 -2.82
CA ARG A 644 -7.42 2.89 -1.88
C ARG A 644 -5.91 2.63 -1.88
N THR A 645 -5.49 1.49 -2.40
CA THR A 645 -4.11 1.01 -2.48
C THR A 645 -3.50 1.19 -3.87
N ALA A 646 -4.33 1.53 -4.86
CA ALA A 646 -3.93 1.60 -6.26
C ALA A 646 -4.49 2.85 -6.96
N THR A 647 -3.57 3.72 -7.36
CA THR A 647 -3.77 4.69 -8.43
C THR A 647 -2.86 4.28 -9.60
N TYR A 648 -3.41 4.23 -10.80
CA TYR A 648 -2.67 3.95 -12.02
C TYR A 648 -2.34 5.24 -12.74
N ALA A 649 -1.15 5.27 -13.33
CA ALA A 649 -0.71 6.35 -14.20
C ALA A 649 -0.12 5.80 -15.50
N LEU A 650 -0.39 6.49 -16.60
CA LEU A 650 0.24 6.22 -17.89
C LEU A 650 1.67 6.79 -17.87
N PRO A 651 2.70 6.02 -18.26
CA PRO A 651 4.08 6.53 -18.34
C PRO A 651 4.20 7.72 -19.30
N ALA A 652 5.13 8.63 -19.03
CA ALA A 652 5.38 9.82 -19.85
C ALA A 652 5.54 9.50 -21.36
N ALA A 653 6.27 8.44 -21.69
CA ALA A 653 6.46 8.01 -23.08
C ALA A 653 5.14 7.58 -23.76
N VAL A 654 4.25 6.90 -23.02
CA VAL A 654 2.92 6.50 -23.49
C VAL A 654 2.05 7.75 -23.69
N VAL A 655 2.04 8.67 -22.73
CA VAL A 655 1.30 9.93 -22.79
C VAL A 655 1.74 10.77 -24.01
N GLN A 656 3.04 10.88 -24.23
CA GLN A 656 3.59 11.59 -25.39
C GLN A 656 3.21 10.93 -26.71
N SER A 657 3.24 9.59 -26.79
CA SER A 657 2.78 8.86 -27.98
C SER A 657 1.30 9.09 -28.27
N ILE A 658 0.44 9.02 -27.25
CA ILE A 658 -1.00 9.28 -27.37
C ILE A 658 -1.23 10.71 -27.88
N TYR A 659 -0.53 11.70 -27.30
CA TYR A 659 -0.64 13.08 -27.76
C TYR A 659 -0.31 13.22 -29.25
N GLN A 660 0.81 12.66 -29.70
CA GLN A 660 1.21 12.74 -31.12
C GLN A 660 0.20 12.07 -32.05
N GLN A 661 -0.38 10.94 -31.63
CA GLN A 661 -1.43 10.24 -32.39
C GLN A 661 -2.71 11.09 -32.51
N LEU A 662 -3.21 11.63 -31.39
CA LEU A 662 -4.41 12.47 -31.38
C LEU A 662 -4.21 13.77 -32.18
N LYS A 663 -2.99 14.34 -32.15
CA LYS A 663 -2.66 15.60 -32.86
C LYS A 663 -2.43 15.39 -34.36
N SER A 664 -1.79 14.30 -34.76
CA SER A 664 -1.50 14.00 -36.18
C SER A 664 -2.76 13.62 -36.95
N ALA A 665 -3.69 12.91 -36.32
CA ALA A 665 -4.95 12.53 -36.92
C ALA A 665 -5.85 13.76 -37.27
N ALA A 666 -5.53 14.96 -36.77
CA ALA A 666 -6.19 16.23 -37.11
C ALA A 666 -5.76 16.86 -38.45
N ARG A 667 -4.82 16.25 -39.18
CA ARG A 667 -4.30 16.76 -40.46
C ARG A 667 -4.75 15.97 -41.70
N GLY A 668 -5.63 14.99 -41.53
CA GLY A 668 -6.34 14.27 -42.60
C GLY A 668 -7.82 14.31 -42.32
#